data_AF-A0A6M0J3D1-F1
#
_entry.id   AF-A0A6M0J3D1-F1
#
_cell.length_a   1.000
_cell.length_b   1.000
_cell.length_c   1.000
_cell.angle_alpha   90.00
_cell.angle_beta   90.00
_cell.angle_gamma   90.00
#
_symmetry.space_group_name_H-M   'P 1'
#
loop_
_entity.id
_entity.type
_entity.pdbx_description
1 polymer ?
#
loop_
_entity_poly.entity_id
_entity_poly.type
_entity_poly.pdbx_seq_one_letter_code
_entity_poly.pdbx_strand_id
1 'polypeptide(L)'
;MQNITLFKITGKVYEAESGNGIPNLIIEAFDKDIFKSDNLGQVKTDSNGIFEITYSQADFQSKYEIWESNPDLYIVVKTPNLNKILYSTENNIRNNAKKNEHFDIPIPKATLLATKQKLPKDNKQLLKLLIGIAWIDGELELGEQEFLQSMANEKGLADDPEIKSLLSPDFPVQPEECYGWLQAYLKDNSSDKDFQELYQVLNALLYSDGELDSQEKELLAELVNAKVENIPSYQLTLQRRFMSMMLNSKFLASVVQMEQSSVVNQTALVSGYYTRVPYQVLSRFSVNENNKAINYELSKLYLTDNFAPIHQEIFAENLAVIGKLPEELEGTFLRNGPNPQFKSLGLYHWFDGDGMLHAVTINNGRASYRNRYIRTQGFELEQSLGRAVWPGLLNLPRFDAPYGLMMKNPANTSCVWHNGQLLALWEAGAPYIIQLPDLETLGVQTFNNKLASTFTAHPKVDPVTGEMMFYGFAPIAPPYLEYSVVSADGELKQTVPIDLPVPVMIHDFAITENYTIFLDMPLLFKPMQSITGQLPIKFEPECKSRIGILPRYGDNRTIRWFEVPSCMVIHTANAYENGNEVVLIACRMDYFNLLIPSYSDSGEITNFDLETLKLFCWRINLVTGVVKQEVLDDVPSEFPQINNQFLGRKNRYIYTSRVAPYMKPKPLFDGLIKYDLGTNNSQIHEFGRGRFGGDTTFVSRPGATAEDDGWLLTMVWDTVAKQSELLIIDAQNFTSEPIARVIMPQRVPYGFHASWISSVAMA
;
A
#
# COMPACT_ATOMS: atom_id res chain seq x y z
N MET A 1 -23.25 -20.66 61.16
CA MET A 1 -23.15 -19.35 60.49
C MET A 1 -21.73 -19.23 59.97
N GLN A 2 -21.50 -19.46 58.67
CA GLN A 2 -20.20 -19.17 58.05
C GLN A 2 -20.03 -17.65 58.00
N ASN A 3 -18.85 -17.15 58.39
CA ASN A 3 -18.50 -15.73 58.23
C ASN A 3 -18.39 -15.43 56.73
N ILE A 4 -19.37 -14.71 56.18
CA ILE A 4 -19.31 -14.23 54.79
C ILE A 4 -18.29 -13.10 54.74
N THR A 5 -17.22 -13.28 53.97
CA THR A 5 -16.26 -12.20 53.69
C THR A 5 -16.88 -11.25 52.66
N LEU A 6 -17.12 -10.01 53.07
CA LEU A 6 -17.61 -8.94 52.19
C LEU A 6 -16.45 -8.09 51.68
N PHE A 7 -16.53 -7.75 50.41
CA PHE A 7 -15.66 -6.85 49.67
C PHE A 7 -16.45 -5.59 49.32
N LYS A 8 -15.75 -4.47 49.19
CA LYS A 8 -16.36 -3.16 49.02
C LYS A 8 -15.58 -2.32 48.02
N ILE A 9 -16.27 -1.86 46.99
CA ILE A 9 -15.77 -0.86 46.04
C ILE A 9 -16.46 0.45 46.39
N THR A 10 -15.67 1.49 46.62
CA THR A 10 -16.15 2.86 46.82
C THR A 10 -15.57 3.76 45.74
N GLY A 11 -16.20 4.89 45.48
CA GLY A 11 -15.63 5.82 44.53
C GLY A 11 -16.43 7.09 44.36
N LYS A 12 -15.88 8.00 43.56
CA LYS A 12 -16.53 9.24 43.17
C LYS A 12 -16.42 9.44 41.67
N VAL A 13 -17.55 9.70 41.03
CA VAL A 13 -17.61 10.13 39.64
C VAL A 13 -17.82 11.64 39.61
N TYR A 14 -16.95 12.36 38.93
CA TYR A 14 -16.98 13.83 38.89
C TYR A 14 -16.64 14.39 37.52
N GLU A 15 -17.12 15.59 37.22
CA GLU A 15 -16.76 16.29 35.99
C GLU A 15 -15.30 16.74 36.08
N ALA A 16 -14.48 16.34 35.10
CA ALA A 16 -13.02 16.46 35.15
C ALA A 16 -12.55 17.93 35.30
N GLU A 17 -13.27 18.87 34.69
CA GLU A 17 -12.91 20.27 34.65
C GLU A 17 -13.41 21.08 35.86
N SER A 18 -14.51 20.65 36.50
CA SER A 18 -15.10 21.39 37.63
C SER A 18 -14.93 20.70 38.99
N GLY A 19 -14.59 19.41 39.00
CA GLY A 19 -14.48 18.59 40.22
C GLY A 19 -15.83 18.25 40.86
N ASN A 20 -16.94 18.69 40.27
CA ASN A 20 -18.28 18.48 40.80
C ASN A 20 -18.72 17.03 40.61
N GLY A 21 -19.28 16.45 41.66
CA GLY A 21 -19.86 15.10 41.60
C GLY A 21 -21.00 15.01 40.59
N ILE A 22 -21.05 13.90 39.85
CA ILE A 22 -22.08 13.69 38.83
C ILE A 22 -23.12 12.70 39.37
N PRO A 23 -24.36 13.15 39.63
CA PRO A 23 -25.36 12.30 40.24
C PRO A 23 -26.06 11.39 39.24
N ASN A 24 -26.67 10.32 39.77
CA ASN A 24 -27.52 9.38 39.06
C ASN A 24 -26.84 8.58 37.95
N LEU A 25 -25.51 8.51 37.84
CA LEU A 25 -24.85 7.62 36.87
C LEU A 25 -24.90 6.17 37.36
N ILE A 26 -25.07 5.21 36.45
CA ILE A 26 -25.03 3.79 36.79
C ILE A 26 -23.56 3.36 36.79
N ILE A 27 -23.12 2.76 37.88
CA ILE A 27 -21.79 2.18 38.05
C ILE A 27 -21.96 0.67 38.13
N GLU A 28 -21.29 -0.05 37.24
CA GLU A 28 -21.20 -1.51 37.26
C GLU A 28 -19.75 -1.90 37.55
N ALA A 29 -19.56 -2.85 38.46
CA ALA A 29 -18.26 -3.43 38.76
C ALA A 29 -18.21 -4.86 38.24
N PHE A 30 -17.05 -5.25 37.70
CA PHE A 30 -16.83 -6.58 37.13
C PHE A 30 -15.51 -7.16 37.65
N ASP A 31 -15.49 -8.48 37.80
CA ASP A 31 -14.26 -9.26 37.84
C ASP A 31 -13.89 -9.70 36.41
N LYS A 32 -12.61 -9.69 36.06
CA LYS A 32 -12.14 -9.99 34.71
C LYS A 32 -11.53 -11.39 34.64
N ASP A 33 -12.35 -12.35 34.26
CA ASP A 33 -11.89 -13.72 34.02
C ASP A 33 -11.46 -13.97 32.58
N ILE A 34 -10.70 -15.04 32.39
CA ILE A 34 -10.14 -15.46 31.08
C ILE A 34 -11.24 -15.72 30.05
N PHE A 35 -12.40 -16.23 30.49
CA PHE A 35 -13.49 -16.64 29.59
C PHE A 35 -14.68 -15.70 29.58
N LYS A 36 -15.03 -15.08 30.71
CA LYS A 36 -16.17 -14.16 30.81
C LYS A 36 -16.09 -13.36 32.11
N SER A 37 -16.20 -12.03 32.02
CA SER A 37 -16.25 -11.18 33.20
C SER A 37 -17.51 -11.42 34.06
N ASP A 38 -17.33 -11.66 35.35
CA ASP A 38 -18.43 -11.78 36.32
C ASP A 38 -18.88 -10.40 36.84
N ASN A 39 -20.19 -10.18 36.96
CA ASN A 39 -20.76 -8.91 37.42
C ASN A 39 -20.88 -8.90 38.94
N LEU A 40 -20.14 -8.01 39.59
CA LEU A 40 -20.05 -7.90 41.05
C LEU A 40 -21.11 -7.00 41.66
N GLY A 41 -21.88 -6.30 40.83
CA GLY A 41 -23.00 -5.48 41.24
C GLY A 41 -23.03 -4.13 40.53
N GLN A 42 -24.16 -3.45 40.72
CA GLN A 42 -24.41 -2.14 40.15
C GLN A 42 -25.03 -1.19 41.18
N VAL A 43 -24.70 0.09 41.09
CA VAL A 43 -25.27 1.14 41.94
C VAL A 43 -25.39 2.44 41.18
N LYS A 44 -26.24 3.36 41.65
CA LYS A 44 -26.31 4.73 41.12
C LYS A 44 -25.51 5.69 42.00
N THR A 45 -24.79 6.62 41.38
CA THR A 45 -24.10 7.68 42.12
C THR A 45 -25.10 8.60 42.84
N ASP A 46 -24.75 9.03 44.04
CA ASP A 46 -25.54 9.96 44.84
C ASP A 46 -25.44 11.42 44.34
N SER A 47 -26.03 12.37 45.05
CA SER A 47 -26.00 13.81 44.71
C SER A 47 -24.59 14.40 44.59
N ASN A 48 -23.59 13.77 45.20
CA ASN A 48 -22.18 14.18 45.20
C ASN A 48 -21.32 13.29 44.30
N GLY A 49 -21.92 12.45 43.47
CA GLY A 49 -21.22 11.53 42.57
C GLY A 49 -20.62 10.31 43.28
N ILE A 50 -20.92 10.09 44.56
CA ILE A 50 -20.34 9.01 45.37
C ILE A 50 -21.10 7.72 45.12
N PHE A 51 -20.37 6.60 45.07
CA PHE A 51 -20.94 5.27 44.94
C PHE A 51 -20.26 4.25 45.85
N GLU A 52 -21.02 3.20 46.18
CA GLU A 52 -20.56 2.07 46.97
C GLU A 52 -21.21 0.78 46.46
N ILE A 53 -20.38 -0.22 46.12
CA ILE A 53 -20.81 -1.57 45.72
C ILE A 53 -20.22 -2.53 46.74
N THR A 54 -21.07 -3.35 47.37
CA THR A 54 -20.65 -4.42 48.27
C THR A 54 -20.97 -5.75 47.61
N TYR A 55 -19.98 -6.63 47.57
CA TYR A 55 -20.08 -7.97 47.02
C TYR A 55 -19.38 -8.96 47.94
N SER A 56 -19.60 -10.25 47.72
CA SER A 56 -19.08 -11.34 48.52
C SER A 56 -18.09 -12.16 47.70
N GLN A 57 -17.34 -13.00 48.40
CA GLN A 57 -16.43 -13.95 47.75
C GLN A 57 -17.13 -14.87 46.73
N ALA A 58 -18.42 -15.15 46.91
CA ALA A 58 -19.18 -16.01 46.01
C ALA A 58 -19.57 -15.32 44.68
N ASP A 59 -19.48 -13.99 44.60
CA ASP A 59 -19.86 -13.23 43.41
C ASP A 59 -18.76 -13.21 42.34
N PHE A 60 -17.55 -13.66 42.69
CA PHE A 60 -16.40 -13.73 41.78
C PHE A 60 -15.67 -15.09 41.78
N GLN A 61 -15.83 -15.92 42.80
CA GLN A 61 -15.28 -17.28 42.77
C GLN A 61 -16.21 -18.23 41.97
N SER A 62 -15.91 -18.39 40.69
CA SER A 62 -16.60 -19.34 39.82
C SER A 62 -16.27 -20.81 40.21
N LYS A 63 -17.11 -21.77 39.77
CA LYS A 63 -16.90 -23.22 40.01
C LYS A 63 -15.59 -23.76 39.39
N TYR A 64 -14.98 -22.99 38.50
CA TYR A 64 -13.78 -23.35 37.73
C TYR A 64 -12.53 -22.58 38.18
N GLU A 65 -12.66 -21.54 39.01
CA GLU A 65 -11.58 -20.66 39.52
C GLU A 65 -11.54 -20.59 41.06
N ILE A 66 -11.67 -21.74 41.72
CA ILE A 66 -11.69 -21.89 43.19
C ILE A 66 -10.36 -21.43 43.86
N TRP A 67 -9.33 -21.13 43.07
CA TRP A 67 -7.98 -20.72 43.50
C TRP A 67 -7.84 -19.20 43.64
N GLU A 68 -8.76 -18.42 43.06
CA GLU A 68 -8.70 -16.97 43.05
C GLU A 68 -9.05 -16.39 44.40
N SER A 69 -8.09 -15.75 45.06
CA SER A 69 -8.29 -15.26 46.43
C SER A 69 -8.88 -13.84 46.48
N ASN A 70 -8.73 -13.06 45.41
CA ASN A 70 -9.25 -11.70 45.24
C ASN A 70 -9.51 -11.43 43.76
N PRO A 71 -10.47 -10.55 43.40
CA PRO A 71 -10.88 -10.30 42.02
C PRO A 71 -9.94 -9.33 41.26
N ASP A 72 -9.94 -9.41 39.94
CA ASP A 72 -9.34 -8.53 38.95
C ASP A 72 -10.37 -7.47 38.47
N LEU A 73 -10.42 -6.32 39.17
CA LEU A 73 -11.54 -5.39 39.06
C LEU A 73 -11.45 -4.41 37.88
N TYR A 74 -12.57 -4.21 37.19
CA TYR A 74 -12.82 -3.01 36.39
C TYR A 74 -14.25 -2.46 36.59
N ILE A 75 -14.41 -1.17 36.28
CA ILE A 75 -15.67 -0.44 36.46
C ILE A 75 -16.13 0.17 35.14
N VAL A 76 -17.44 0.13 34.92
CA VAL A 76 -18.12 0.78 33.79
C VAL A 76 -19.11 1.81 34.33
N VAL A 77 -19.05 3.04 33.79
CA VAL A 77 -19.95 4.14 34.13
C VAL A 77 -20.90 4.39 32.95
N LYS A 78 -22.21 4.34 33.20
CA LYS A 78 -23.26 4.45 32.17
C LYS A 78 -24.29 5.53 32.48
N THR A 79 -24.96 6.00 31.44
CA THR A 79 -26.15 6.85 31.58
C THR A 79 -27.38 6.03 31.99
N PRO A 80 -28.35 6.60 32.73
CA PRO A 80 -29.51 5.85 33.25
C PRO A 80 -30.53 5.40 32.21
N ASN A 81 -30.61 6.11 31.08
CA ASN A 81 -31.74 6.02 30.15
C ASN A 81 -31.37 5.41 28.79
N LEU A 82 -30.09 5.22 28.48
CA LEU A 82 -29.63 4.73 27.17
C LEU A 82 -28.53 3.66 27.26
N ASN A 83 -28.14 3.26 28.48
CA ASN A 83 -27.01 2.35 28.74
C ASN A 83 -25.68 2.72 28.05
N LYS A 84 -25.55 3.98 27.59
CA LYS A 84 -24.35 4.49 26.93
C LYS A 84 -23.21 4.55 27.92
N ILE A 85 -22.10 3.89 27.58
CA ILE A 85 -20.87 3.90 28.38
C ILE A 85 -20.22 5.28 28.29
N LEU A 86 -20.11 5.96 29.42
CA LEU A 86 -19.42 7.25 29.55
C LEU A 86 -17.93 7.07 29.85
N TYR A 87 -17.59 5.97 30.54
CA TYR A 87 -16.24 5.65 30.96
C TYR A 87 -16.13 4.17 31.32
N SER A 88 -14.98 3.54 31.04
CA SER A 88 -14.68 2.17 31.43
C SER A 88 -13.20 2.02 31.77
N THR A 89 -12.88 1.29 32.83
CA THR A 89 -11.50 0.89 33.17
C THR A 89 -11.14 -0.48 32.63
N GLU A 90 -11.92 -1.08 31.72
CA GLU A 90 -11.67 -2.43 31.20
C GLU A 90 -10.29 -2.58 30.50
N ASN A 91 -9.77 -1.50 29.92
CA ASN A 91 -8.42 -1.49 29.34
C ASN A 91 -7.30 -1.22 30.38
N ASN A 92 -7.65 -1.08 31.65
CA ASN A 92 -6.73 -0.82 32.77
C ASN A 92 -7.26 -1.49 34.05
N ILE A 93 -7.28 -2.83 34.03
CA ILE A 93 -7.82 -3.68 35.10
C ILE A 93 -6.94 -3.58 36.35
N ARG A 94 -7.56 -3.53 37.53
CA ARG A 94 -6.87 -3.58 38.81
C ARG A 94 -6.75 -5.03 39.27
N ASN A 95 -5.62 -5.65 38.95
CA ASN A 95 -5.39 -7.05 39.27
C ASN A 95 -5.25 -7.30 40.79
N ASN A 96 -5.79 -8.41 41.29
CA ASN A 96 -5.72 -8.91 42.65
C ASN A 96 -6.15 -7.86 43.70
N ALA A 97 -7.35 -7.32 43.51
CA ALA A 97 -7.85 -6.14 44.21
C ALA A 97 -8.17 -6.42 45.69
N LYS A 98 -7.94 -5.45 46.57
CA LYS A 98 -8.11 -5.63 48.02
C LYS A 98 -9.59 -5.68 48.43
N LYS A 99 -9.85 -6.08 49.67
CA LYS A 99 -11.22 -6.09 50.26
C LYS A 99 -11.92 -4.73 50.23
N ASN A 100 -11.19 -3.63 50.26
CA ASN A 100 -11.73 -2.28 50.15
C ASN A 100 -10.95 -1.54 49.06
N GLU A 101 -11.63 -1.21 47.97
CA GLU A 101 -11.03 -0.56 46.81
C GLU A 101 -11.71 0.78 46.53
N HIS A 102 -10.92 1.73 46.05
CA HIS A 102 -11.38 3.09 45.76
C HIS A 102 -11.11 3.48 44.30
N PHE A 103 -12.10 4.10 43.66
CA PHE A 103 -12.05 4.60 42.28
C PHE A 103 -12.52 6.05 42.18
N ASP A 104 -11.63 6.92 41.70
CA ASP A 104 -11.95 8.30 41.34
C ASP A 104 -12.05 8.41 39.82
N ILE A 105 -13.23 8.73 39.31
CA ILE A 105 -13.56 8.65 37.89
C ILE A 105 -13.87 10.05 37.34
N PRO A 106 -12.93 10.68 36.62
CA PRO A 106 -13.16 11.96 35.97
C PRO A 106 -13.87 11.76 34.61
N ILE A 107 -15.02 12.42 34.42
CA ILE A 107 -15.74 12.45 33.15
C ILE A 107 -15.55 13.82 32.50
N PRO A 108 -14.96 13.92 31.29
CA PRO A 108 -14.80 15.20 30.59
C PRO A 108 -16.14 15.85 30.29
N LYS A 109 -16.21 17.18 30.42
CA LYS A 109 -17.40 17.99 30.13
C LYS A 109 -17.93 17.78 28.70
N ALA A 110 -17.05 17.56 27.73
CA ALA A 110 -17.44 17.24 26.35
C ALA A 110 -18.28 15.95 26.25
N THR A 111 -17.96 14.94 27.05
CA THR A 111 -18.69 13.65 27.13
C THR A 111 -20.08 13.84 27.74
N LEU A 112 -20.23 14.74 28.72
CA LEU A 112 -21.52 15.10 29.32
C LEU A 112 -22.36 15.99 28.42
N LEU A 113 -21.74 16.89 27.65
CA LEU A 113 -22.43 17.77 26.70
C LEU A 113 -23.02 17.00 25.52
N ALA A 114 -22.38 15.91 25.09
CA ALA A 114 -22.92 14.99 24.09
C ALA A 114 -24.18 14.22 24.56
N THR A 115 -24.57 14.32 25.83
CA THR A 115 -25.76 13.67 26.41
C THR A 115 -26.80 14.64 26.98
N LYS A 116 -26.49 15.95 27.04
CA LYS A 116 -27.41 17.01 27.47
C LYS A 116 -27.33 18.19 26.51
N GLN A 117 -28.02 18.11 25.36
CA GLN A 117 -28.29 19.31 24.58
C GLN A 117 -29.78 19.47 24.29
N LYS A 118 -30.32 20.54 24.87
CA LYS A 118 -31.55 21.20 24.48
C LYS A 118 -31.20 22.03 23.23
N LEU A 119 -31.82 21.72 22.10
CA LEU A 119 -31.63 22.38 20.79
C LEU A 119 -32.89 23.21 20.40
N PRO A 120 -32.83 24.14 19.43
CA PRO A 120 -33.62 25.39 19.37
C PRO A 120 -35.11 25.29 18.99
N LYS A 121 -35.73 26.48 18.94
CA LYS A 121 -37.16 26.81 19.14
C LYS A 121 -38.20 26.36 18.11
N ASP A 122 -37.87 25.64 17.05
CA ASP A 122 -38.88 25.15 16.09
C ASP A 122 -38.60 23.71 15.59
N ASN A 123 -38.80 22.76 16.51
CA ASN A 123 -38.55 21.33 16.31
C ASN A 123 -39.25 20.75 15.05
N LYS A 124 -40.37 21.33 14.63
CA LYS A 124 -41.17 20.83 13.50
C LYS A 124 -40.51 21.15 12.16
N GLN A 125 -39.96 22.35 12.00
CA GLN A 125 -39.29 22.76 10.76
C GLN A 125 -37.99 21.97 10.52
N LEU A 126 -37.22 21.74 11.58
CA LEU A 126 -36.00 20.94 11.54
C LEU A 126 -36.29 19.48 11.17
N LEU A 127 -37.32 18.88 11.79
CA LEU A 127 -37.69 17.50 11.52
C LEU A 127 -38.23 17.32 10.10
N LYS A 128 -39.02 18.27 9.57
CA LYS A 128 -39.45 18.27 8.17
C LYS A 128 -38.27 18.31 7.20
N LEU A 129 -37.26 19.15 7.49
CA LEU A 129 -36.06 19.25 6.67
C LEU A 129 -35.27 17.93 6.67
N LEU A 130 -35.10 17.30 7.84
CA LEU A 130 -34.40 16.02 7.95
C LEU A 130 -35.14 14.89 7.22
N ILE A 131 -36.47 14.85 7.33
CA ILE A 131 -37.30 13.88 6.58
C ILE A 131 -37.19 14.13 5.07
N GLY A 132 -37.23 15.38 4.62
CA GLY A 132 -37.08 15.70 3.19
C GLY A 132 -35.70 15.37 2.62
N ILE A 133 -34.66 15.34 3.47
CA ILE A 133 -33.30 14.99 3.07
C ILE A 133 -33.12 13.48 3.00
N ALA A 134 -33.67 12.73 3.96
CA ALA A 134 -33.71 11.27 3.91
C ALA A 134 -34.65 10.71 2.81
N TRP A 135 -35.33 11.58 2.06
CA TRP A 135 -36.15 11.21 0.91
C TRP A 135 -35.55 11.70 -0.41
N ILE A 136 -34.41 12.41 -0.37
CA ILE A 136 -33.93 13.19 -1.53
C ILE A 136 -33.45 12.29 -2.68
N ASP A 137 -33.05 11.07 -2.36
CA ASP A 137 -32.71 9.98 -3.28
C ASP A 137 -33.94 9.18 -3.76
N GLY A 138 -35.12 9.47 -3.23
CA GLY A 138 -36.41 8.95 -3.67
C GLY A 138 -36.94 7.73 -2.91
N GLU A 139 -36.20 7.24 -1.91
CA GLU A 139 -36.62 6.18 -0.99
C GLU A 139 -36.34 6.64 0.46
N LEU A 140 -36.93 6.00 1.47
CA LEU A 140 -36.63 6.30 2.88
C LEU A 140 -36.18 5.01 3.54
N GLU A 141 -34.91 4.89 3.86
CA GLU A 141 -34.35 3.63 4.34
C GLU A 141 -34.78 3.33 5.79
N LEU A 142 -34.79 2.05 6.14
CA LEU A 142 -35.30 1.59 7.44
C LEU A 142 -34.53 2.21 8.62
N GLY A 143 -33.21 2.37 8.48
CA GLY A 143 -32.35 2.98 9.50
C GLY A 143 -32.60 4.48 9.69
N GLU A 144 -32.81 5.20 8.59
CA GLU A 144 -33.16 6.63 8.62
C GLU A 144 -34.57 6.84 9.19
N GLN A 145 -35.52 5.98 8.81
CA GLN A 145 -36.88 6.00 9.35
C GLN A 145 -36.87 5.78 10.86
N GLU A 146 -36.12 4.80 11.37
CA GLU A 146 -35.99 4.56 12.82
C GLU A 146 -35.37 5.75 13.55
N PHE A 147 -34.33 6.36 12.96
CA PHE A 147 -33.68 7.55 13.50
C PHE A 147 -34.62 8.77 13.54
N LEU A 148 -35.32 9.06 12.44
CA LEU A 148 -36.26 10.17 12.32
C LEU A 148 -37.49 9.95 13.21
N GLN A 149 -37.97 8.72 13.36
CA GLN A 149 -39.06 8.36 14.27
C GLN A 149 -38.64 8.53 15.73
N SER A 150 -37.42 8.12 16.08
CA SER A 150 -36.83 8.36 17.41
C SER A 150 -36.73 9.86 17.70
N MET A 151 -36.31 10.66 16.71
CA MET A 151 -36.22 12.11 16.83
C MET A 151 -37.61 12.75 16.98
N ALA A 152 -38.60 12.31 16.20
CA ALA A 152 -39.99 12.77 16.31
C ALA A 152 -40.57 12.52 17.71
N ASN A 153 -40.29 11.34 18.28
CA ASN A 153 -40.68 10.97 19.64
C ASN A 153 -39.99 11.85 20.69
N GLU A 154 -38.68 12.06 20.57
CA GLU A 154 -37.90 12.90 21.49
C GLU A 154 -38.39 14.36 21.51
N LYS A 155 -38.84 14.87 20.35
CA LYS A 155 -39.33 16.25 20.21
C LYS A 155 -40.83 16.42 20.47
N GLY A 156 -41.56 15.35 20.80
CA GLY A 156 -43.01 15.39 21.04
C GLY A 156 -43.85 15.67 19.78
N LEU A 157 -43.32 15.33 18.60
CA LEU A 157 -43.93 15.55 17.29
C LEU A 157 -44.39 14.25 16.60
N ALA A 158 -44.21 13.10 17.23
CA ALA A 158 -44.59 11.80 16.65
C ALA A 158 -46.10 11.66 16.36
N ASP A 159 -46.94 12.40 17.09
CA ASP A 159 -48.39 12.45 16.87
C ASP A 159 -48.83 13.68 16.04
N ASP A 160 -47.90 14.52 15.59
CA ASP A 160 -48.22 15.63 14.70
C ASP A 160 -48.66 15.04 13.33
N PRO A 161 -49.86 15.38 12.83
CA PRO A 161 -50.43 14.73 11.66
C PRO A 161 -49.63 14.96 10.37
N GLU A 162 -48.85 16.04 10.30
CA GLU A 162 -47.99 16.34 9.15
C GLU A 162 -46.69 15.54 9.21
N ILE A 163 -46.01 15.52 10.37
CA ILE A 163 -44.79 14.71 10.57
C ILE A 163 -45.08 13.22 10.42
N LYS A 164 -46.20 12.75 10.98
CA LYS A 164 -46.62 11.35 10.88
C LYS A 164 -46.94 10.94 9.44
N SER A 165 -47.43 11.87 8.61
CA SER A 165 -47.63 11.64 7.18
C SER A 165 -46.31 11.57 6.42
N LEU A 166 -45.35 12.45 6.74
CA LEU A 166 -44.06 12.53 6.06
C LEU A 166 -43.11 11.36 6.41
N LEU A 167 -43.25 10.77 7.59
CA LEU A 167 -42.51 9.55 7.99
C LEU A 167 -43.10 8.25 7.43
N SER A 168 -44.23 8.34 6.70
CA SER A 168 -44.84 7.19 6.04
C SER A 168 -44.16 6.93 4.69
N PRO A 169 -43.80 5.67 4.37
CA PRO A 169 -43.22 5.32 3.06
C PRO A 169 -44.18 5.58 1.88
N ASP A 170 -45.48 5.81 2.14
CA ASP A 170 -46.49 6.11 1.12
C ASP A 170 -46.53 7.60 0.70
N PHE A 171 -45.67 8.45 1.27
CA PHE A 171 -45.68 9.91 1.05
C PHE A 171 -44.28 10.46 0.69
N PRO A 172 -43.80 10.21 -0.54
CA PRO A 172 -42.48 10.66 -0.97
C PRO A 172 -42.39 12.19 -1.03
N VAL A 173 -41.35 12.75 -0.42
CA VAL A 173 -41.09 14.20 -0.43
C VAL A 173 -40.46 14.59 -1.75
N GLN A 174 -41.01 15.60 -2.43
CA GLN A 174 -40.39 16.10 -3.66
C GLN A 174 -39.21 17.04 -3.34
N PRO A 175 -38.09 17.00 -4.11
CA PRO A 175 -36.92 17.84 -3.86
C PRO A 175 -37.27 19.33 -3.72
N GLU A 176 -38.19 19.85 -4.53
CA GLU A 176 -38.62 21.26 -4.50
C GLU A 176 -39.26 21.66 -3.16
N GLU A 177 -39.96 20.72 -2.50
CA GLU A 177 -40.54 20.95 -1.17
C GLU A 177 -39.45 20.98 -0.09
N CYS A 178 -38.45 20.10 -0.21
CA CYS A 178 -37.28 20.08 0.66
C CYS A 178 -36.47 21.39 0.56
N TYR A 179 -36.20 21.87 -0.66
CA TYR A 179 -35.55 23.16 -0.89
C TYR A 179 -36.36 24.33 -0.31
N GLY A 180 -37.70 24.27 -0.39
CA GLY A 180 -38.60 25.24 0.24
C GLY A 180 -38.49 25.24 1.77
N TRP A 181 -38.42 24.06 2.40
CA TRP A 181 -38.23 23.94 3.85
C TRP A 181 -36.86 24.40 4.31
N LEU A 182 -35.82 24.11 3.53
CA LEU A 182 -34.45 24.58 3.75
C LEU A 182 -34.38 26.11 3.72
N GLN A 183 -34.97 26.75 2.70
CA GLN A 183 -35.01 28.21 2.60
C GLN A 183 -35.80 28.86 3.74
N ALA A 184 -36.91 28.24 4.17
CA ALA A 184 -37.69 28.73 5.31
C ALA A 184 -36.91 28.60 6.63
N TYR A 185 -36.25 27.45 6.85
CA TYR A 185 -35.41 27.22 8.03
C TYR A 185 -34.23 28.20 8.12
N LEU A 186 -33.59 28.52 6.99
CA LEU A 186 -32.45 29.44 6.92
C LEU A 186 -32.85 30.92 7.04
N LYS A 187 -34.08 31.30 6.62
CA LYS A 187 -34.58 32.67 6.81
C LYS A 187 -34.92 32.97 8.27
N ASP A 188 -35.47 32.00 8.99
CA ASP A 188 -35.90 32.19 10.38
C ASP A 188 -34.77 31.95 11.40
N ASN A 189 -33.70 31.24 11.04
CA ASN A 189 -32.53 30.99 11.88
C ASN A 189 -31.22 31.47 11.21
N SER A 190 -30.88 32.73 11.46
CA SER A 190 -29.76 33.43 10.80
C SER A 190 -28.41 33.37 11.55
N SER A 191 -28.31 32.72 12.70
CA SER A 191 -27.06 32.70 13.48
C SER A 191 -26.09 31.59 13.04
N ASP A 192 -24.77 31.82 13.18
CA ASP A 192 -23.73 30.80 12.91
C ASP A 192 -23.88 29.55 13.78
N LYS A 193 -24.48 29.69 14.95
CA LYS A 193 -24.71 28.58 15.88
C LYS A 193 -25.80 27.65 15.38
N ASP A 194 -26.91 28.19 14.88
CA ASP A 194 -28.04 27.40 14.37
C ASP A 194 -27.68 26.63 13.10
N PHE A 195 -26.77 27.19 12.28
CA PHE A 195 -26.22 26.54 11.10
C PHE A 195 -25.27 25.38 11.44
N GLN A 196 -24.41 25.55 12.44
CA GLN A 196 -23.53 24.48 12.93
C GLN A 196 -24.32 23.33 13.58
N GLU A 197 -25.43 23.66 14.25
CA GLU A 197 -26.34 22.66 14.82
C GLU A 197 -27.08 21.87 13.72
N LEU A 198 -27.59 22.54 12.68
CA LEU A 198 -28.18 21.86 11.51
C LEU A 198 -27.18 20.91 10.83
N TYR A 199 -25.96 21.37 10.59
CA TYR A 199 -24.89 20.57 9.97
C TYR A 199 -24.53 19.32 10.78
N GLN A 200 -24.55 19.40 12.11
CA GLN A 200 -24.26 18.25 12.98
C GLN A 200 -25.37 17.21 12.96
N VAL A 201 -26.64 17.65 12.94
CA VAL A 201 -27.78 16.73 12.86
C VAL A 201 -27.87 16.07 11.47
N LEU A 202 -27.54 16.81 10.41
CA LEU A 202 -27.46 16.26 9.05
C LEU A 202 -26.37 15.21 8.91
N ASN A 203 -25.18 15.46 9.46
CA ASN A 203 -24.14 14.42 9.49
C ASN A 203 -24.60 13.19 10.29
N ALA A 204 -25.32 13.36 11.40
CA ALA A 204 -25.77 12.22 12.18
C ALA A 204 -26.82 11.36 11.43
N LEU A 205 -27.67 11.98 10.62
CA LEU A 205 -28.64 11.31 9.74
C LEU A 205 -27.92 10.55 8.61
N LEU A 206 -27.01 11.23 7.90
CA LEU A 206 -26.27 10.73 6.73
C LEU A 206 -25.15 9.70 7.05
N TYR A 207 -24.92 9.40 8.33
CA TYR A 207 -24.00 8.35 8.78
C TYR A 207 -24.73 7.30 9.62
N SER A 208 -26.06 7.29 9.59
CA SER A 208 -26.87 6.34 10.36
C SER A 208 -26.89 4.93 9.75
N ASP A 209 -26.66 4.83 8.43
CA ASP A 209 -26.60 3.62 7.61
C ASP A 209 -25.18 3.32 7.06
N GLY A 210 -24.30 4.32 6.99
CA GLY A 210 -22.88 4.18 6.65
C GLY A 210 -22.52 4.35 5.17
N GLU A 211 -23.49 4.69 4.32
CA GLU A 211 -23.27 5.08 2.92
C GLU A 211 -23.85 6.48 2.66
N LEU A 212 -23.49 7.12 1.56
CA LEU A 212 -23.86 8.53 1.29
C LEU A 212 -24.01 8.67 -0.23
N ASP A 213 -25.19 9.05 -0.73
CA ASP A 213 -25.46 9.16 -2.17
C ASP A 213 -24.87 10.46 -2.76
N SER A 214 -24.78 10.52 -4.09
CA SER A 214 -24.39 11.69 -4.87
C SER A 214 -25.27 12.94 -4.66
N GLN A 215 -26.59 12.81 -4.50
CA GLN A 215 -27.50 13.96 -4.38
C GLN A 215 -27.48 14.59 -2.98
N GLU A 216 -27.34 13.76 -1.94
CA GLU A 216 -27.15 14.21 -0.55
C GLU A 216 -25.84 15.00 -0.36
N LYS A 217 -24.80 14.62 -1.11
CA LYS A 217 -23.51 15.33 -1.15
C LYS A 217 -23.61 16.69 -1.82
N GLU A 218 -24.47 16.82 -2.85
CA GLU A 218 -24.68 18.08 -3.56
C GLU A 218 -25.44 19.09 -2.68
N LEU A 219 -26.46 18.63 -1.95
CA LEU A 219 -27.18 19.45 -0.97
C LEU A 219 -26.28 19.92 0.19
N LEU A 220 -25.42 19.03 0.72
CA LEU A 220 -24.41 19.39 1.72
C LEU A 220 -23.43 20.45 1.19
N ALA A 221 -23.04 20.37 -0.08
CA ALA A 221 -22.17 21.35 -0.72
C ALA A 221 -22.87 22.71 -0.90
N GLU A 222 -24.15 22.73 -1.30
CA GLU A 222 -24.94 23.97 -1.39
C GLU A 222 -25.16 24.64 -0.03
N LEU A 223 -25.47 23.85 1.00
CA LEU A 223 -25.60 24.32 2.39
C LEU A 223 -24.33 25.04 2.85
N VAL A 224 -23.16 24.43 2.62
CA VAL A 224 -21.85 25.02 2.97
C VAL A 224 -21.56 26.31 2.19
N ASN A 225 -22.13 26.48 0.99
CA ASN A 225 -21.92 27.65 0.14
C ASN A 225 -22.87 28.83 0.43
N ALA A 226 -23.99 28.61 1.13
CA ALA A 226 -25.06 29.61 1.30
C ALA A 226 -24.74 30.80 2.23
N LYS A 227 -23.56 30.83 2.87
CA LYS A 227 -23.11 31.92 3.76
C LYS A 227 -21.94 32.71 3.17
N VAL A 228 -22.10 33.28 1.98
CA VAL A 228 -21.13 34.24 1.46
C VAL A 228 -21.84 35.36 0.70
N GLU A 229 -22.33 36.38 1.41
CA GLU A 229 -22.61 37.67 0.76
C GLU A 229 -21.42 38.62 0.89
N ASN A 230 -21.03 39.17 -0.27
CA ASN A 230 -20.00 40.16 -0.60
C ASN A 230 -18.55 39.65 -0.85
N ILE A 231 -18.30 39.30 -2.13
CA ILE A 231 -17.00 39.15 -2.79
C ILE A 231 -16.86 40.34 -3.76
N PRO A 232 -15.77 41.15 -3.72
CA PRO A 232 -14.46 40.79 -4.31
C PRO A 232 -13.25 41.29 -3.47
N SER A 233 -12.02 40.77 -3.54
CA SER A 233 -11.36 39.76 -4.37
C SER A 233 -10.18 39.19 -3.55
N TYR A 234 -9.80 37.95 -3.87
CA TYR A 234 -8.66 37.19 -3.36
C TYR A 234 -8.82 36.42 -2.02
N GLN A 235 -9.24 35.15 -2.20
CA GLN A 235 -8.82 33.93 -1.51
C GLN A 235 -8.32 34.02 -0.06
N LEU A 236 -9.01 33.34 0.86
CA LEU A 236 -8.40 32.59 1.97
C LEU A 236 -9.43 31.62 2.58
N THR A 237 -9.54 30.40 2.01
CA THR A 237 -10.36 29.32 2.56
C THR A 237 -9.63 28.56 3.69
N LEU A 238 -10.40 28.02 4.63
CA LEU A 238 -9.95 27.20 5.78
C LEU A 238 -9.05 26.02 5.36
N GLN A 239 -9.26 25.52 4.14
CA GLN A 239 -8.44 24.51 3.46
C GLN A 239 -6.96 24.91 3.36
N ARG A 240 -6.64 26.19 3.10
CA ARG A 240 -5.25 26.68 3.10
C ARG A 240 -4.64 26.74 4.50
N ARG A 241 -5.43 26.97 5.55
CA ARG A 241 -4.95 26.97 6.95
C ARG A 241 -4.66 25.55 7.45
N PHE A 242 -5.48 24.58 7.05
CA PHE A 242 -5.23 23.16 7.34
C PHE A 242 -4.00 22.64 6.56
N MET A 243 -3.89 23.00 5.28
CA MET A 243 -2.74 22.70 4.44
C MET A 243 -1.44 23.37 4.93
N SER A 244 -1.49 24.62 5.41
CA SER A 244 -0.28 25.28 5.95
C SER A 244 0.18 24.68 7.28
N MET A 245 -0.72 24.05 8.04
CA MET A 245 -0.39 23.33 9.27
C MET A 245 0.31 22.00 8.96
N MET A 246 -0.15 21.27 7.94
CA MET A 246 0.42 20.00 7.48
C MET A 246 1.72 20.15 6.68
N LEU A 247 1.93 21.28 6.01
CA LEU A 247 3.14 21.62 5.25
C LEU A 247 4.20 22.38 6.09
N ASN A 248 3.97 22.55 7.40
CA ASN A 248 4.90 23.24 8.27
C ASN A 248 6.11 22.33 8.58
N SER A 249 7.28 22.70 8.07
CA SER A 249 8.54 21.94 8.25
C SER A 249 8.93 21.73 9.72
N LYS A 250 8.54 22.63 10.64
CA LYS A 250 8.76 22.44 12.09
C LYS A 250 7.82 21.40 12.70
N PHE A 251 6.59 21.28 12.19
CA PHE A 251 5.63 20.28 12.64
C PHE A 251 6.05 18.88 12.18
N LEU A 252 6.43 18.73 10.92
CA LEU A 252 6.97 17.47 10.38
C LEU A 252 8.26 17.04 11.12
N ALA A 253 9.17 17.98 11.41
CA ALA A 253 10.37 17.68 12.19
C ALA A 253 10.08 17.24 13.64
N SER A 254 9.03 17.80 14.28
CA SER A 254 8.65 17.41 15.64
C SER A 254 7.98 16.03 15.76
N VAL A 255 7.41 15.53 14.66
CA VAL A 255 6.82 14.17 14.61
C VAL A 255 7.89 13.11 14.29
N VAL A 256 8.96 13.48 13.57
CA VAL A 256 10.06 12.58 13.19
C VAL A 256 11.14 12.45 14.28
N GLN A 257 11.27 13.41 15.20
CA GLN A 257 12.35 13.43 16.22
C GLN A 257 12.14 12.55 17.47
N MET A 258 11.26 11.54 17.44
CA MET A 258 11.21 10.56 18.54
C MET A 258 12.21 9.43 18.34
N GLU A 259 13.51 9.71 18.53
CA GLU A 259 14.45 8.66 18.91
C GLU A 259 15.44 9.16 19.96
N GLN A 260 15.41 8.51 21.12
CA GLN A 260 16.55 7.82 21.71
C GLN A 260 16.13 7.17 23.03
N SER A 261 15.77 5.88 23.00
CA SER A 261 16.21 4.97 24.05
C SER A 261 16.12 3.53 23.56
N SER A 262 17.22 2.83 23.79
CA SER A 262 17.49 1.42 23.50
C SER A 262 16.53 0.47 24.23
N VAL A 263 16.35 -0.69 23.60
CA VAL A 263 15.75 -1.95 24.09
C VAL A 263 14.37 -2.25 23.49
N VAL A 264 14.42 -3.12 22.47
CA VAL A 264 13.43 -4.10 22.00
C VAL A 264 12.19 -4.24 22.89
N ASN A 265 11.02 -3.82 22.38
CA ASN A 265 9.75 -4.52 22.59
C ASN A 265 8.71 -4.11 21.53
N GLN A 266 8.15 -5.13 20.87
CA GLN A 266 7.31 -5.07 19.68
C GLN A 266 5.85 -4.63 19.93
N THR A 267 5.58 -3.76 20.90
CA THR A 267 4.20 -3.42 21.32
C THR A 267 3.92 -1.92 21.46
N ALA A 268 4.82 -1.04 21.03
CA ALA A 268 4.70 0.41 21.24
C ALA A 268 4.67 1.27 19.96
N LEU A 269 4.11 0.77 18.85
CA LEU A 269 4.02 1.51 17.57
C LEU A 269 2.71 2.31 17.37
N VAL A 270 1.95 2.61 18.42
CA VAL A 270 0.64 3.28 18.28
C VAL A 270 0.53 4.51 19.18
N SER A 271 1.20 5.61 18.82
CA SER A 271 0.68 6.95 19.11
C SER A 271 1.41 8.03 18.30
N GLY A 272 0.94 8.29 17.09
CA GLY A 272 1.36 9.44 16.29
C GLY A 272 0.12 10.08 15.67
N TYR A 273 -0.05 11.38 15.83
CA TYR A 273 -1.25 12.19 15.58
C TYR A 273 -2.03 11.96 14.25
N TYR A 274 -1.44 11.27 13.26
CA TYR A 274 -2.10 10.90 11.99
C TYR A 274 -3.24 9.88 12.14
N THR A 275 -3.28 9.09 13.21
CA THR A 275 -4.37 8.12 13.48
C THR A 275 -5.73 8.77 13.80
N ARG A 276 -5.82 10.11 13.86
CA ARG A 276 -7.06 10.82 14.25
C ARG A 276 -7.93 11.28 13.08
N VAL A 277 -7.45 11.24 11.84
CA VAL A 277 -8.25 11.61 10.66
C VAL A 277 -8.43 10.37 9.79
N PRO A 278 -9.66 9.82 9.66
CA PRO A 278 -9.91 8.64 8.85
C PRO A 278 -9.42 8.82 7.41
N TYR A 279 -8.88 7.77 6.79
CA TYR A 279 -8.44 7.80 5.39
C TYR A 279 -9.54 8.30 4.46
N GLN A 280 -10.79 7.91 4.72
CA GLN A 280 -11.98 8.34 3.98
C GLN A 280 -12.18 9.87 3.98
N VAL A 281 -11.66 10.57 4.99
CA VAL A 281 -11.70 12.04 5.07
C VAL A 281 -10.52 12.65 4.32
N LEU A 282 -9.33 12.06 4.44
CA LEU A 282 -8.12 12.53 3.77
C LEU A 282 -8.16 12.30 2.25
N SER A 283 -8.69 11.16 1.80
CA SER A 283 -8.76 10.78 0.39
C SER A 283 -9.68 11.71 -0.41
N ARG A 284 -10.73 12.27 0.21
CA ARG A 284 -11.62 13.29 -0.39
C ARG A 284 -10.91 14.58 -0.79
N PHE A 285 -9.78 14.91 -0.17
CA PHE A 285 -8.95 16.05 -0.57
C PHE A 285 -7.99 15.68 -1.70
N SER A 286 -7.80 14.39 -1.99
CA SER A 286 -7.01 13.96 -3.12
C SER A 286 -7.80 14.10 -4.41
N VAL A 287 -7.39 15.05 -5.26
CA VAL A 287 -8.01 15.27 -6.59
C VAL A 287 -7.90 14.01 -7.49
N ASN A 288 -7.00 13.06 -7.16
CA ASN A 288 -6.81 11.81 -7.91
C ASN A 288 -8.01 10.85 -7.80
N GLU A 289 -8.75 10.83 -6.68
CA GLU A 289 -10.01 10.05 -6.59
C GLU A 289 -11.16 10.70 -7.38
N ASN A 290 -11.10 12.02 -7.61
CA ASN A 290 -12.15 12.79 -8.28
C ASN A 290 -11.96 12.93 -9.80
N ASN A 291 -10.80 12.55 -10.35
CA ASN A 291 -10.57 12.59 -11.79
C ASN A 291 -11.00 11.29 -12.48
N LYS A 292 -12.33 11.11 -12.61
CA LYS A 292 -12.96 9.94 -13.25
C LYS A 292 -12.37 9.63 -14.64
N ALA A 293 -11.93 10.64 -15.39
CA ALA A 293 -11.34 10.46 -16.71
C ALA A 293 -9.97 9.76 -16.65
N ILE A 294 -9.07 10.21 -15.77
CA ILE A 294 -7.75 9.55 -15.58
C ILE A 294 -7.93 8.13 -15.07
N ASN A 295 -8.84 7.90 -14.13
CA ASN A 295 -9.11 6.56 -13.62
C ASN A 295 -9.60 5.60 -14.72
N TYR A 296 -10.54 6.08 -15.54
CA TYR A 296 -11.06 5.32 -16.67
C TYR A 296 -9.95 4.97 -17.67
N GLU A 297 -9.10 5.93 -18.04
CA GLU A 297 -8.01 5.69 -19.00
C GLU A 297 -6.94 4.73 -18.45
N LEU A 298 -6.54 4.87 -17.19
CA LEU A 298 -5.58 3.94 -16.56
C LEU A 298 -6.16 2.53 -16.44
N SER A 299 -7.42 2.41 -16.02
CA SER A 299 -8.12 1.12 -15.94
C SER A 299 -8.25 0.49 -17.33
N LYS A 300 -8.64 1.28 -18.33
CA LYS A 300 -8.71 0.84 -19.73
C LYS A 300 -7.33 0.39 -20.23
N LEU A 301 -6.25 1.03 -19.81
CA LEU A 301 -4.89 0.69 -20.23
C LEU A 301 -4.40 -0.62 -19.58
N TYR A 302 -4.52 -0.74 -18.26
CA TYR A 302 -3.85 -1.77 -17.46
C TYR A 302 -4.77 -2.86 -16.89
N LEU A 303 -6.07 -2.85 -17.20
CA LEU A 303 -7.03 -3.90 -16.83
C LEU A 303 -7.75 -4.51 -18.04
N THR A 304 -7.28 -4.25 -19.27
CA THR A 304 -7.86 -4.80 -20.50
C THR A 304 -6.83 -5.56 -21.34
N ASP A 305 -7.28 -6.26 -22.38
CA ASP A 305 -6.45 -7.10 -23.24
C ASP A 305 -5.56 -8.06 -22.44
N ASN A 306 -4.25 -8.14 -22.74
CA ASN A 306 -3.34 -8.99 -22.01
C ASN A 306 -2.89 -8.41 -20.65
N PHE A 307 -3.27 -7.18 -20.31
CA PHE A 307 -3.08 -6.64 -18.96
C PHE A 307 -4.21 -7.04 -18.00
N ALA A 308 -5.36 -7.49 -18.52
CA ALA A 308 -6.47 -7.93 -17.69
C ALA A 308 -6.04 -9.06 -16.73
N PRO A 309 -6.57 -9.12 -15.50
CA PRO A 309 -6.23 -10.19 -14.56
C PRO A 309 -6.74 -11.56 -15.03
N ILE A 310 -6.12 -12.61 -14.52
CA ILE A 310 -6.67 -13.97 -14.53
C ILE A 310 -6.91 -14.42 -13.09
N HIS A 311 -7.94 -15.23 -12.85
CA HIS A 311 -8.28 -15.68 -11.49
C HIS A 311 -8.07 -17.19 -11.29
N GLN A 312 -7.78 -17.93 -12.36
CA GLN A 312 -7.61 -19.38 -12.30
C GLN A 312 -6.15 -19.74 -12.01
N GLU A 313 -5.92 -20.41 -10.89
CA GLU A 313 -4.66 -21.08 -10.57
C GLU A 313 -4.73 -22.53 -11.05
N ILE A 314 -3.87 -22.91 -11.99
CA ILE A 314 -3.89 -24.25 -12.57
C ILE A 314 -2.53 -24.94 -12.46
N PHE A 315 -2.53 -26.25 -12.71
CA PHE A 315 -1.36 -27.04 -12.99
C PHE A 315 -1.65 -27.85 -14.25
N ALA A 316 -0.73 -27.84 -15.22
CA ALA A 316 -0.88 -28.55 -16.49
C ALA A 316 0.42 -29.25 -16.84
N GLU A 317 0.34 -30.56 -17.09
CA GLU A 317 1.47 -31.38 -17.51
C GLU A 317 1.47 -31.57 -19.03
N ASN A 318 2.62 -31.99 -19.57
CA ASN A 318 2.79 -32.35 -20.98
C ASN A 318 2.29 -31.27 -21.94
N LEU A 319 2.75 -30.04 -21.74
CA LEU A 319 2.40 -28.91 -22.61
C LEU A 319 2.77 -29.19 -24.06
N ALA A 320 1.98 -28.66 -24.98
CA ALA A 320 2.28 -28.75 -26.39
C ALA A 320 3.55 -27.95 -26.73
N VAL A 321 4.44 -28.56 -27.51
CA VAL A 321 5.71 -27.96 -27.93
C VAL A 321 5.77 -27.95 -29.44
N ILE A 322 6.06 -26.78 -30.01
CA ILE A 322 6.46 -26.63 -31.42
C ILE A 322 7.98 -26.58 -31.45
N GLY A 323 8.63 -27.38 -32.31
CA GLY A 323 10.09 -27.55 -32.31
C GLY A 323 10.54 -28.66 -31.36
N LYS A 324 11.75 -28.57 -30.81
CA LYS A 324 12.30 -29.55 -29.86
C LYS A 324 12.95 -28.85 -28.68
N LEU A 325 12.45 -29.10 -27.47
CA LEU A 325 13.12 -28.66 -26.24
C LEU A 325 14.46 -29.39 -26.09
N PRO A 326 15.57 -28.69 -25.79
CA PRO A 326 16.84 -29.32 -25.46
C PRO A 326 16.68 -30.27 -24.27
N GLU A 327 17.31 -31.44 -24.33
CA GLU A 327 17.21 -32.44 -23.26
C GLU A 327 17.98 -31.99 -22.02
N GLU A 328 19.05 -31.23 -22.23
CA GLU A 328 19.92 -30.68 -21.20
C GLU A 328 19.38 -29.39 -20.52
N LEU A 329 18.28 -28.82 -21.02
CA LEU A 329 17.63 -27.65 -20.42
C LEU A 329 16.69 -28.11 -19.29
N GLU A 330 17.23 -28.24 -18.09
CA GLU A 330 16.48 -28.74 -16.92
C GLU A 330 16.38 -27.69 -15.80
N GLY A 331 15.16 -27.34 -15.43
CA GLY A 331 14.89 -26.32 -14.43
C GLY A 331 13.50 -25.69 -14.56
N THR A 332 13.32 -24.54 -13.92
CA THR A 332 12.04 -23.81 -13.92
C THR A 332 12.25 -22.36 -14.35
N PHE A 333 11.57 -21.97 -15.43
CA PHE A 333 11.37 -20.58 -15.80
C PHE A 333 10.26 -19.99 -14.95
N LEU A 334 10.47 -18.79 -14.42
CA LEU A 334 9.52 -18.06 -13.59
C LEU A 334 9.30 -16.67 -14.19
N ARG A 335 8.05 -16.23 -14.22
CA ARG A 335 7.67 -14.84 -14.51
C ARG A 335 6.81 -14.31 -13.37
N ASN A 336 7.30 -13.29 -12.67
CA ASN A 336 6.51 -12.56 -11.68
C ASN A 336 5.82 -11.35 -12.34
N GLY A 337 4.69 -10.93 -11.81
CA GLY A 337 3.98 -9.78 -12.32
C GLY A 337 2.68 -9.49 -11.58
N PRO A 338 2.07 -8.33 -11.86
CA PRO A 338 0.86 -7.86 -11.22
C PRO A 338 -0.36 -8.54 -11.83
N ASN A 339 -1.29 -8.94 -10.97
CA ASN A 339 -2.52 -9.61 -11.38
C ASN A 339 -3.60 -9.32 -10.31
N PRO A 340 -4.25 -8.14 -10.34
CA PRO A 340 -5.14 -7.72 -9.26
C PRO A 340 -6.29 -8.71 -9.05
N GLN A 341 -6.46 -9.17 -7.80
CA GLN A 341 -7.54 -10.11 -7.45
C GLN A 341 -8.89 -9.41 -7.31
N PHE A 342 -8.89 -8.17 -6.79
CA PHE A 342 -10.10 -7.37 -6.56
C PHE A 342 -10.05 -6.06 -7.35
N LYS A 343 -11.23 -5.45 -7.51
CA LYS A 343 -11.34 -4.10 -8.07
C LYS A 343 -10.58 -3.11 -7.17
N SER A 344 -9.68 -2.33 -7.76
CA SER A 344 -8.85 -1.36 -7.06
C SER A 344 -9.65 -0.22 -6.41
N LEU A 345 -9.08 0.35 -5.35
CA LEU A 345 -9.56 1.59 -4.75
C LEU A 345 -8.85 2.78 -5.43
N GLY A 346 -9.61 3.76 -5.92
CA GLY A 346 -9.05 4.94 -6.60
C GLY A 346 -8.44 4.62 -7.97
N LEU A 347 -7.31 5.25 -8.28
CA LEU A 347 -6.56 5.05 -9.53
C LEU A 347 -5.81 3.71 -9.50
N TYR A 348 -6.05 2.85 -10.48
CA TYR A 348 -5.24 1.65 -10.68
C TYR A 348 -4.00 1.96 -11.51
N HIS A 349 -2.83 1.57 -11.02
CA HIS A 349 -1.59 1.53 -11.79
C HIS A 349 -1.16 0.08 -12.04
N TRP A 350 -0.42 -0.17 -13.13
CA TRP A 350 0.07 -1.52 -13.46
C TRP A 350 0.85 -2.16 -12.30
N PHE A 351 1.59 -1.35 -11.53
CA PHE A 351 2.42 -1.81 -10.42
C PHE A 351 1.62 -2.26 -9.18
N ASP A 352 0.31 -2.05 -9.13
CA ASP A 352 -0.50 -2.25 -7.92
C ASP A 352 -1.03 -3.68 -7.76
N GLY A 353 -1.10 -4.45 -8.86
CA GLY A 353 -1.74 -5.76 -8.85
C GLY A 353 -1.02 -6.77 -7.97
N ASP A 354 -1.78 -7.69 -7.37
CA ASP A 354 -1.23 -8.82 -6.59
C ASP A 354 -0.19 -9.61 -7.38
N GLY A 355 0.87 -10.06 -6.72
CA GLY A 355 1.89 -10.90 -7.35
C GLY A 355 1.33 -12.26 -7.75
N MET A 356 1.44 -12.59 -9.03
CA MET A 356 1.18 -13.93 -9.53
C MET A 356 2.41 -14.47 -10.27
N LEU A 357 2.89 -15.62 -9.79
CA LEU A 357 3.96 -16.36 -10.43
C LEU A 357 3.39 -17.26 -11.53
N HIS A 358 4.05 -17.26 -12.67
CA HIS A 358 3.85 -18.22 -13.74
C HIS A 358 5.14 -19.01 -13.93
N ALA A 359 5.07 -20.32 -13.69
CA ALA A 359 6.21 -21.23 -13.78
C ALA A 359 6.05 -22.18 -14.97
N VAL A 360 7.14 -22.38 -15.72
CA VAL A 360 7.27 -23.44 -16.71
C VAL A 360 8.47 -24.29 -16.31
N THR A 361 8.21 -25.49 -15.81
CA THR A 361 9.26 -26.47 -15.46
C THR A 361 9.56 -27.30 -16.70
N ILE A 362 10.83 -27.34 -17.08
CA ILE A 362 11.36 -28.11 -18.21
C ILE A 362 12.23 -29.23 -17.64
N ASN A 363 11.97 -30.45 -18.08
CA ASN A 363 12.71 -31.63 -17.66
C ASN A 363 12.66 -32.69 -18.77
N ASN A 364 13.82 -33.21 -19.18
CA ASN A 364 13.94 -34.27 -20.19
C ASN A 364 13.12 -34.00 -21.47
N GLY A 365 13.23 -32.77 -22.00
CA GLY A 365 12.53 -32.35 -23.22
C GLY A 365 11.00 -32.21 -23.09
N ARG A 366 10.45 -32.22 -21.87
CA ARG A 366 9.03 -31.99 -21.58
C ARG A 366 8.85 -30.72 -20.77
N ALA A 367 7.67 -30.11 -20.87
CA ALA A 367 7.31 -28.93 -20.09
C ALA A 367 5.99 -29.12 -19.33
N SER A 368 5.92 -28.56 -18.13
CA SER A 368 4.71 -28.40 -17.32
C SER A 368 4.56 -26.96 -16.88
N TYR A 369 3.31 -26.50 -16.70
CA TYR A 369 3.00 -25.14 -16.28
C TYR A 369 2.26 -25.12 -14.94
N ARG A 370 2.54 -24.09 -14.15
CA ARG A 370 1.79 -23.75 -12.94
C ARG A 370 1.71 -22.25 -12.76
N ASN A 371 0.59 -21.75 -12.25
CA ASN A 371 0.52 -20.38 -11.73
C ASN A 371 -0.09 -20.33 -10.33
N ARG A 372 0.46 -19.47 -9.48
CA ARG A 372 -0.05 -19.23 -8.12
C ARG A 372 0.01 -17.75 -7.78
N TYR A 373 -1.01 -17.28 -7.08
CA TYR A 373 -0.91 -16.03 -6.33
C TYR A 373 0.11 -16.18 -5.21
N ILE A 374 0.91 -15.14 -5.00
CA ILE A 374 1.75 -15.05 -3.82
C ILE A 374 0.83 -14.68 -2.66
N ARG A 375 0.73 -15.56 -1.66
CA ARG A 375 -0.18 -15.41 -0.51
C ARG A 375 0.39 -14.42 0.50
N THR A 376 0.47 -13.15 0.12
CA THR A 376 0.91 -12.09 1.03
C THR A 376 -0.12 -11.86 2.13
N GLN A 377 0.30 -11.29 3.27
CA GLN A 377 -0.63 -10.95 4.35
C GLN A 377 -1.78 -10.04 3.86
N GLY A 378 -1.46 -9.09 2.98
CA GLY A 378 -2.46 -8.21 2.38
C GLY A 378 -3.42 -8.93 1.43
N PHE A 379 -2.90 -9.88 0.63
CA PHE A 379 -3.73 -10.72 -0.23
C PHE A 379 -4.73 -11.54 0.59
N GLU A 380 -4.26 -12.25 1.63
CA GLU A 380 -5.11 -13.11 2.47
C GLU A 380 -6.19 -12.30 3.20
N LEU A 381 -5.86 -11.09 3.68
CA LEU A 381 -6.85 -10.23 4.31
C LEU A 381 -7.94 -9.81 3.32
N GLU A 382 -7.57 -9.29 2.14
CA GLU A 382 -8.55 -8.91 1.12
C GLU A 382 -9.38 -10.09 0.65
N GLN A 383 -8.77 -11.28 0.56
CA GLN A 383 -9.45 -12.52 0.23
C GLN A 383 -10.51 -12.88 1.27
N SER A 384 -10.19 -12.77 2.57
CA SER A 384 -11.14 -13.01 3.66
C SER A 384 -12.30 -12.01 3.70
N LEU A 385 -12.06 -10.77 3.25
CA LEU A 385 -13.05 -9.70 3.21
C LEU A 385 -13.82 -9.63 1.88
N GLY A 386 -13.37 -10.36 0.86
CA GLY A 386 -13.98 -10.37 -0.47
C GLY A 386 -13.85 -9.06 -1.27
N ARG A 387 -12.94 -8.16 -0.88
CA ARG A 387 -12.77 -6.84 -1.51
C ARG A 387 -11.39 -6.24 -1.26
N ALA A 388 -11.01 -5.28 -2.10
CA ALA A 388 -9.82 -4.46 -1.87
C ALA A 388 -9.93 -3.63 -0.59
N VAL A 389 -8.80 -3.46 0.08
CA VAL A 389 -8.61 -2.73 1.34
C VAL A 389 -7.56 -1.64 1.17
N TRP A 390 -6.50 -1.87 0.39
CA TRP A 390 -5.45 -0.88 0.19
C TRP A 390 -5.55 -0.20 -1.18
N PRO A 391 -5.33 1.12 -1.25
CA PRO A 391 -5.21 1.82 -2.52
C PRO A 391 -3.81 1.60 -3.13
N GLY A 392 -3.68 1.89 -4.42
CA GLY A 392 -2.45 1.73 -5.18
C GLY A 392 -1.47 2.90 -5.11
N LEU A 393 -0.34 2.79 -5.82
CA LEU A 393 0.81 3.69 -5.85
C LEU A 393 0.47 5.17 -6.10
N LEU A 394 -0.54 5.45 -6.92
CA LEU A 394 -0.92 6.82 -7.34
C LEU A 394 -1.92 7.51 -6.39
N ASN A 395 -2.30 6.82 -5.32
CA ASN A 395 -3.29 7.27 -4.36
C ASN A 395 -2.60 7.63 -3.03
N LEU A 396 -3.34 8.31 -2.16
CA LEU A 396 -2.85 8.57 -0.82
C LEU A 396 -2.67 7.24 -0.05
N PRO A 397 -1.56 7.03 0.69
CA PRO A 397 -1.43 5.87 1.56
C PRO A 397 -2.49 5.84 2.66
N ARG A 398 -2.78 4.64 3.16
CA ARG A 398 -3.82 4.43 4.17
C ARG A 398 -3.22 4.47 5.58
N PHE A 399 -3.18 5.66 6.19
CA PHE A 399 -2.58 5.85 7.53
C PHE A 399 -3.35 5.16 8.67
N ASP A 400 -4.60 4.75 8.44
CA ASP A 400 -5.47 4.01 9.37
C ASP A 400 -5.56 2.51 9.01
N ALA A 401 -4.64 2.00 8.18
CA ALA A 401 -4.69 0.63 7.70
C ALA A 401 -4.66 -0.42 8.83
N PRO A 402 -5.37 -1.54 8.65
CA PRO A 402 -5.26 -2.67 9.56
C PRO A 402 -3.79 -3.14 9.63
N TYR A 403 -3.35 -3.49 10.85
CA TYR A 403 -1.97 -3.93 11.14
C TYR A 403 -0.88 -2.87 10.88
N GLY A 404 -1.23 -1.60 10.71
CA GLY A 404 -0.27 -0.50 10.50
C GLY A 404 0.38 -0.48 9.10
N LEU A 405 -0.10 -1.31 8.17
CA LEU A 405 0.45 -1.41 6.81
C LEU A 405 -0.11 -0.29 5.93
N MET A 406 0.60 0.84 5.84
CA MET A 406 0.13 2.00 5.04
C MET A 406 -0.08 1.70 3.55
N MET A 407 0.66 0.73 3.02
CA MET A 407 0.53 0.19 1.67
C MET A 407 0.56 -1.34 1.72
N LYS A 408 -0.14 -1.98 0.80
CA LYS A 408 -0.09 -3.44 0.63
C LYS A 408 1.22 -3.84 -0.03
N ASN A 409 1.85 -4.91 0.46
CA ASN A 409 2.95 -5.58 -0.23
C ASN A 409 2.36 -6.62 -1.21
N PRO A 410 2.42 -6.38 -2.53
CA PRO A 410 1.92 -7.32 -3.53
C PRO A 410 2.95 -8.42 -3.89
N ALA A 411 4.23 -8.27 -3.53
CA ALA A 411 5.32 -9.18 -3.92
C ALA A 411 5.38 -9.50 -5.43
N ASN A 412 5.06 -8.52 -6.28
CA ASN A 412 4.77 -8.71 -7.70
C ASN A 412 5.92 -8.40 -8.67
N THR A 413 7.03 -7.84 -8.19
CA THR A 413 8.06 -7.26 -9.06
C THR A 413 8.95 -8.33 -9.67
N SER A 414 9.64 -9.10 -8.83
CA SER A 414 10.68 -10.05 -9.30
C SER A 414 10.84 -11.24 -8.37
N CYS A 415 11.80 -12.11 -8.68
CA CYS A 415 12.26 -13.17 -7.80
C CYS A 415 13.79 -13.24 -7.75
N VAL A 416 14.32 -13.77 -6.65
CA VAL A 416 15.75 -14.12 -6.53
C VAL A 416 15.91 -15.49 -5.88
N TRP A 417 16.89 -16.27 -6.33
CA TRP A 417 17.30 -17.52 -5.69
C TRP A 417 18.54 -17.29 -4.85
N HIS A 418 18.46 -17.60 -3.55
CA HIS A 418 19.58 -17.45 -2.64
C HIS A 418 19.44 -18.44 -1.48
N ASN A 419 20.54 -19.12 -1.12
CA ASN A 419 20.58 -20.09 -0.03
C ASN A 419 19.46 -21.17 -0.10
N GLY A 420 19.23 -21.74 -1.29
CA GLY A 420 18.21 -22.77 -1.48
C GLY A 420 16.76 -22.28 -1.39
N GLN A 421 16.54 -20.96 -1.39
CA GLN A 421 15.22 -20.35 -1.28
C GLN A 421 14.94 -19.45 -2.48
N LEU A 422 13.71 -19.54 -3.00
CA LEU A 422 13.17 -18.55 -3.92
C LEU A 422 12.48 -17.46 -3.11
N LEU A 423 12.87 -16.21 -3.33
CA LEU A 423 12.25 -15.05 -2.71
C LEU A 423 11.48 -14.26 -3.77
N ALA A 424 10.19 -13.99 -3.54
CA ALA A 424 9.40 -13.05 -4.33
C ALA A 424 9.45 -11.65 -3.71
N LEU A 425 9.64 -10.64 -4.55
CA LEU A 425 10.13 -9.33 -4.12
C LEU A 425 9.21 -8.19 -4.55
N TRP A 426 9.17 -7.15 -3.72
CA TRP A 426 8.57 -5.84 -4.01
C TRP A 426 9.30 -4.77 -3.20
N GLU A 427 9.65 -3.66 -3.84
CA GLU A 427 10.69 -2.72 -3.40
C GLU A 427 10.42 -2.01 -2.07
N ALA A 428 9.16 -1.95 -1.63
CA ALA A 428 8.75 -1.25 -0.42
C ALA A 428 8.27 -2.21 0.70
N GLY A 429 8.67 -3.48 0.65
CA GLY A 429 8.29 -4.46 1.66
C GLY A 429 9.31 -5.58 1.85
N ALA A 430 9.03 -6.46 2.81
CA ALA A 430 9.84 -7.64 3.04
C ALA A 430 9.62 -8.72 1.95
N PRO A 431 10.64 -9.54 1.64
CA PRO A 431 10.52 -10.59 0.65
C PRO A 431 9.70 -11.78 1.17
N TYR A 432 9.01 -12.49 0.27
CA TYR A 432 8.24 -13.69 0.58
C TYR A 432 8.95 -14.95 0.08
N ILE A 433 9.04 -15.97 0.93
CA ILE A 433 9.63 -17.26 0.58
C ILE A 433 8.62 -18.07 -0.22
N ILE A 434 9.04 -18.55 -1.38
CA ILE A 434 8.26 -19.39 -2.29
C ILE A 434 8.91 -20.76 -2.40
N GLN A 435 8.13 -21.82 -2.19
CA GLN A 435 8.58 -23.19 -2.35
C GLN A 435 8.45 -23.64 -3.80
N LEU A 436 9.52 -24.21 -4.36
CA LEU A 436 9.50 -24.89 -5.65
C LEU A 436 9.32 -26.41 -5.46
N PRO A 437 8.70 -27.13 -6.41
CA PRO A 437 8.11 -26.61 -7.66
C PRO A 437 6.68 -26.08 -7.49
N ASP A 438 6.08 -26.22 -6.31
CA ASP A 438 4.64 -26.06 -6.15
C ASP A 438 4.13 -24.60 -6.13
N LEU A 439 5.06 -23.64 -5.98
CA LEU A 439 4.83 -22.19 -5.81
C LEU A 439 4.05 -21.85 -4.54
N GLU A 440 4.21 -22.65 -3.48
CA GLU A 440 3.59 -22.37 -2.18
C GLU A 440 4.29 -21.19 -1.50
N THR A 441 3.52 -20.25 -0.95
CA THR A 441 4.07 -19.13 -0.17
C THR A 441 4.23 -19.57 1.28
N LEU A 442 5.48 -19.63 1.76
CA LEU A 442 5.78 -20.10 3.12
C LEU A 442 5.72 -18.97 4.16
N GLY A 443 5.77 -17.71 3.72
CA GLY A 443 5.71 -16.54 4.58
C GLY A 443 6.81 -15.52 4.27
N VAL A 444 7.02 -14.57 5.18
CA VAL A 444 8.00 -13.49 5.03
C VAL A 444 9.39 -13.98 5.44
N GLN A 445 10.42 -13.63 4.67
CA GLN A 445 11.82 -13.82 5.05
C GLN A 445 12.29 -12.64 5.92
N THR A 446 12.60 -12.92 7.18
CA THR A 446 13.03 -11.91 8.17
C THR A 446 14.53 -11.96 8.48
N PHE A 447 15.28 -12.89 7.89
CA PHE A 447 16.69 -13.16 8.15
C PHE A 447 16.97 -13.33 9.66
N ASN A 448 16.22 -14.22 10.31
CA ASN A 448 16.23 -14.43 11.77
C ASN A 448 15.90 -13.13 12.54
N ASN A 449 14.87 -12.41 12.08
CA ASN A 449 14.42 -11.12 12.63
C ASN A 449 15.47 -9.99 12.59
N LYS A 450 16.50 -10.13 11.75
CA LYS A 450 17.52 -9.08 11.54
C LYS A 450 17.12 -8.07 10.45
N LEU A 451 16.12 -8.37 9.61
CA LEU A 451 15.65 -7.43 8.58
C LEU A 451 14.93 -6.24 9.22
N ALA A 452 15.53 -5.05 9.15
CA ALA A 452 15.00 -3.81 9.69
C ALA A 452 14.46 -2.84 8.62
N SER A 453 14.83 -3.06 7.36
CA SER A 453 14.51 -2.21 6.21
C SER A 453 13.49 -2.86 5.27
N THR A 454 12.99 -2.09 4.30
CA THR A 454 12.40 -2.65 3.07
C THR A 454 13.45 -3.41 2.26
N PHE A 455 13.04 -4.14 1.23
CA PHE A 455 13.92 -4.98 0.43
C PHE A 455 13.70 -4.69 -1.05
N THR A 456 14.75 -4.29 -1.76
CA THR A 456 14.71 -4.02 -3.21
C THR A 456 14.20 -5.22 -3.99
N ALA A 457 13.49 -4.98 -5.08
CA ALA A 457 13.17 -6.03 -6.05
C ALA A 457 14.36 -6.46 -6.90
N HIS A 458 15.53 -5.83 -6.77
CA HIS A 458 16.67 -6.14 -7.63
C HIS A 458 17.94 -6.55 -6.89
N PRO A 459 17.88 -7.44 -5.88
CA PRO A 459 19.07 -7.88 -5.16
C PRO A 459 20.06 -8.53 -6.13
N LYS A 460 21.35 -8.37 -5.86
CA LYS A 460 22.41 -8.94 -6.71
C LYS A 460 23.13 -10.03 -5.91
N VAL A 461 23.11 -11.26 -6.42
CA VAL A 461 23.84 -12.40 -5.86
C VAL A 461 25.15 -12.54 -6.61
N ASP A 462 26.28 -12.32 -5.95
CA ASP A 462 27.60 -12.46 -6.59
C ASP A 462 27.84 -13.95 -6.92
N PRO A 463 28.04 -14.30 -8.21
CA PRO A 463 28.22 -15.69 -8.61
C PRO A 463 29.50 -16.35 -8.06
N VAL A 464 30.46 -15.57 -7.55
CA VAL A 464 31.72 -16.10 -6.99
C VAL A 464 31.65 -16.29 -5.48
N THR A 465 31.14 -15.31 -4.74
CA THR A 465 31.08 -15.40 -3.27
C THR A 465 29.77 -16.03 -2.77
N GLY A 466 28.73 -16.04 -3.60
CA GLY A 466 27.37 -16.45 -3.22
C GLY A 466 26.65 -15.44 -2.33
N GLU A 467 27.29 -14.34 -1.94
CA GLU A 467 26.67 -13.31 -1.11
C GLU A 467 25.65 -12.50 -1.91
N MET A 468 24.58 -12.11 -1.24
CA MET A 468 23.53 -11.27 -1.81
C MET A 468 23.61 -9.86 -1.23
N MET A 469 23.73 -8.88 -2.12
CA MET A 469 23.61 -7.46 -1.81
C MET A 469 22.17 -7.03 -2.04
N PHE A 470 21.63 -6.23 -1.13
CA PHE A 470 20.33 -5.59 -1.29
C PHE A 470 20.31 -4.25 -0.55
N TYR A 471 19.27 -3.47 -0.79
CA TYR A 471 19.00 -2.27 -0.01
C TYR A 471 17.50 -2.14 0.26
N GLY A 472 17.16 -1.28 1.21
CA GLY A 472 15.81 -0.78 1.44
C GLY A 472 15.78 0.74 1.38
N PHE A 473 14.70 1.32 0.87
CA PHE A 473 14.45 2.76 0.96
C PHE A 473 13.22 3.08 1.82
N ALA A 474 13.21 4.28 2.40
CA ALA A 474 12.11 4.79 3.19
C ALA A 474 11.50 6.05 2.54
N PRO A 475 10.19 6.08 2.22
CA PRO A 475 9.58 7.19 1.49
C PRO A 475 9.22 8.41 2.35
N ILE A 476 9.34 8.32 3.67
CA ILE A 476 8.82 9.34 4.62
C ILE A 476 9.92 9.91 5.51
N ALA A 477 10.67 9.05 6.21
CA ALA A 477 11.62 9.47 7.23
C ALA A 477 12.98 8.80 7.02
N PRO A 478 14.09 9.45 7.40
CA PRO A 478 15.41 8.86 7.33
C PRO A 478 15.59 7.71 8.35
N PRO A 479 16.52 6.76 8.13
CA PRO A 479 17.40 6.68 6.96
C PRO A 479 16.63 6.39 5.67
N TYR A 480 16.87 7.19 4.62
CA TYR A 480 16.14 7.04 3.36
C TYR A 480 16.65 5.87 2.53
N LEU A 481 17.86 5.38 2.82
CA LEU A 481 18.48 4.24 2.17
C LEU A 481 19.30 3.46 3.20
N GLU A 482 19.09 2.15 3.24
CA GLU A 482 19.85 1.21 4.06
C GLU A 482 20.40 0.11 3.17
N TYR A 483 21.72 -0.07 3.18
CA TYR A 483 22.41 -1.09 2.41
C TYR A 483 22.73 -2.30 3.27
N SER A 484 22.52 -3.49 2.72
CA SER A 484 22.69 -4.75 3.44
C SER A 484 23.43 -5.81 2.61
N VAL A 485 24.13 -6.70 3.32
CA VAL A 485 24.78 -7.88 2.73
C VAL A 485 24.37 -9.13 3.48
N VAL A 486 23.94 -10.14 2.74
CA VAL A 486 23.63 -11.49 3.22
C VAL A 486 24.72 -12.43 2.72
N SER A 487 25.25 -13.29 3.58
CA SER A 487 26.19 -14.32 3.13
C SER A 487 25.52 -15.41 2.31
N ALA A 488 26.30 -16.21 1.58
CA ALA A 488 25.82 -17.38 0.84
C ALA A 488 24.94 -18.32 1.67
N ASP A 489 25.24 -18.48 2.98
CA ASP A 489 24.46 -19.32 3.91
C ASP A 489 23.18 -18.65 4.45
N GLY A 490 22.78 -17.47 3.93
CA GLY A 490 21.55 -16.79 4.34
C GLY A 490 21.65 -15.93 5.61
N GLU A 491 22.84 -15.66 6.14
CA GLU A 491 23.00 -14.78 7.30
C GLU A 491 23.12 -13.32 6.88
N LEU A 492 22.24 -12.45 7.39
CA LEU A 492 22.41 -11.00 7.28
C LEU A 492 23.64 -10.56 8.08
N LYS A 493 24.71 -10.16 7.37
CA LYS A 493 26.02 -9.82 7.93
C LYS A 493 26.12 -8.36 8.37
N GLN A 494 25.55 -7.45 7.57
CA GLN A 494 25.58 -6.02 7.85
C GLN A 494 24.35 -5.34 7.29
N THR A 495 23.96 -4.26 7.96
CA THR A 495 23.03 -3.24 7.46
C THR A 495 23.60 -1.89 7.87
N VAL A 496 23.79 -0.99 6.91
CA VAL A 496 24.37 0.35 7.14
C VAL A 496 23.51 1.42 6.44
N PRO A 497 23.23 2.55 7.10
CA PRO A 497 22.54 3.65 6.44
C PRO A 497 23.47 4.32 5.41
N ILE A 498 22.89 4.77 4.31
CA ILE A 498 23.54 5.60 3.29
C ILE A 498 22.78 6.91 3.19
N ASP A 499 23.46 8.03 3.38
CA ASP A 499 22.80 9.33 3.47
C ASP A 499 22.35 9.80 2.08
N LEU A 500 21.04 10.00 1.95
CA LEU A 500 20.42 10.72 0.84
C LEU A 500 19.83 12.04 1.35
N PRO A 501 19.90 13.13 0.56
CA PRO A 501 19.40 14.43 0.98
C PRO A 501 17.87 14.50 1.04
N VAL A 502 17.20 13.67 0.24
CA VAL A 502 15.73 13.59 0.11
C VAL A 502 15.32 12.15 -0.14
N PRO A 503 14.06 11.76 0.17
CA PRO A 503 13.58 10.42 -0.14
C PRO A 503 13.38 10.28 -1.65
N VAL A 504 14.10 9.35 -2.25
CA VAL A 504 14.01 9.00 -3.68
C VAL A 504 13.64 7.54 -3.85
N MET A 505 12.90 7.25 -4.91
CA MET A 505 12.65 5.89 -5.35
C MET A 505 13.86 5.42 -6.15
N ILE A 506 14.71 4.62 -5.51
CA ILE A 506 15.77 3.86 -6.17
C ILE A 506 15.15 2.53 -6.58
N HIS A 507 15.12 2.24 -7.88
CA HIS A 507 14.53 1.02 -8.41
C HIS A 507 15.55 -0.13 -8.46
N ASP A 508 16.69 0.11 -9.12
CA ASP A 508 17.77 -0.86 -9.28
C ASP A 508 19.12 -0.28 -8.83
N PHE A 509 20.11 -1.14 -8.72
CA PHE A 509 21.49 -0.84 -8.35
C PHE A 509 22.43 -1.84 -9.01
N ALA A 510 23.74 -1.62 -8.96
CA ALA A 510 24.71 -2.56 -9.54
C ALA A 510 25.77 -2.96 -8.53
N ILE A 511 26.49 -4.03 -8.84
CA ILE A 511 27.65 -4.49 -8.07
C ILE A 511 28.84 -4.62 -9.02
N THR A 512 30.05 -4.55 -8.47
CA THR A 512 31.28 -5.04 -9.08
C THR A 512 31.90 -6.07 -8.14
N GLU A 513 33.10 -6.57 -8.43
CA GLU A 513 33.85 -7.42 -7.50
C GLU A 513 34.00 -6.77 -6.11
N ASN A 514 34.34 -5.48 -6.07
CA ASN A 514 34.68 -4.77 -4.83
C ASN A 514 33.67 -3.69 -4.41
N TYR A 515 32.75 -3.29 -5.28
CA TYR A 515 31.86 -2.15 -5.03
C TYR A 515 30.38 -2.49 -5.19
N THR A 516 29.55 -1.73 -4.49
CA THR A 516 28.11 -1.58 -4.71
C THR A 516 27.84 -0.18 -5.24
N ILE A 517 26.97 -0.07 -6.24
CA ILE A 517 26.72 1.16 -6.99
C ILE A 517 25.25 1.54 -6.84
N PHE A 518 24.99 2.66 -6.17
CA PHE A 518 23.66 3.24 -6.00
C PHE A 518 23.33 4.28 -7.06
N LEU A 519 22.07 4.29 -7.47
CA LEU A 519 21.55 5.17 -8.52
C LEU A 519 20.56 6.17 -7.90
N ASP A 520 21.09 7.30 -7.44
CA ASP A 520 20.28 8.40 -6.91
C ASP A 520 19.76 9.26 -8.07
N MET A 521 18.60 8.85 -8.58
CA MET A 521 17.87 9.50 -9.67
C MET A 521 16.76 10.39 -9.08
N PRO A 522 16.40 11.53 -9.72
CA PRO A 522 15.49 12.51 -9.13
C PRO A 522 14.01 12.11 -9.23
N LEU A 523 13.67 10.86 -8.91
CA LEU A 523 12.31 10.36 -8.73
C LEU A 523 11.93 10.44 -7.25
N LEU A 524 11.36 11.57 -6.83
CA LEU A 524 11.19 11.89 -5.41
C LEU A 524 9.86 11.38 -4.86
N PHE A 525 9.87 10.92 -3.60
CA PHE A 525 8.66 10.71 -2.81
C PHE A 525 8.16 12.02 -2.23
N LYS A 526 6.93 12.40 -2.57
CA LYS A 526 6.22 13.60 -2.12
C LYS A 526 4.77 13.27 -1.74
N PRO A 527 4.52 12.36 -0.79
CA PRO A 527 3.18 11.82 -0.51
C PRO A 527 2.12 12.89 -0.19
N MET A 528 2.52 14.01 0.42
CA MET A 528 1.62 15.11 0.74
C MET A 528 1.09 15.89 -0.47
N GLN A 529 1.73 15.76 -1.64
CA GLN A 529 1.26 16.36 -2.90
C GLN A 529 -0.09 15.80 -3.35
N SER A 530 -0.42 14.56 -2.97
CA SER A 530 -1.71 13.94 -3.26
C SER A 530 -2.89 14.72 -2.70
N ILE A 531 -2.73 15.42 -1.57
CA ILE A 531 -3.78 16.28 -0.97
C ILE A 531 -4.03 17.54 -1.80
N THR A 532 -3.05 17.97 -2.61
CA THR A 532 -3.21 19.07 -3.57
C THR A 532 -3.56 18.60 -4.98
N GLY A 533 -3.84 17.31 -5.17
CA GLY A 533 -4.14 16.74 -6.48
C GLY A 533 -2.95 16.48 -7.39
N GLN A 534 -1.75 16.44 -6.82
CA GLN A 534 -0.52 16.11 -7.53
C GLN A 534 -0.11 14.66 -7.22
N LEU A 535 0.71 14.06 -8.07
CA LEU A 535 1.18 12.68 -7.88
C LEU A 535 2.07 12.58 -6.63
N PRO A 536 1.95 11.50 -5.82
CA PRO A 536 2.77 11.30 -4.63
C PRO A 536 4.23 10.98 -4.94
N ILE A 537 4.56 10.66 -6.19
CA ILE A 537 5.91 10.37 -6.68
C ILE A 537 6.08 11.15 -7.97
N LYS A 538 7.19 11.86 -8.11
CA LYS A 538 7.43 12.74 -9.26
C LYS A 538 8.90 12.82 -9.62
N PHE A 539 9.19 12.72 -10.91
CA PHE A 539 10.50 13.02 -11.46
C PHE A 539 10.73 14.53 -11.58
N GLU A 540 11.86 15.02 -11.05
CA GLU A 540 12.26 16.42 -11.06
C GLU A 540 13.47 16.63 -12.00
N PRO A 541 13.25 16.98 -13.29
CA PRO A 541 14.32 17.05 -14.30
C PRO A 541 15.36 18.14 -14.02
N GLU A 542 15.02 19.13 -13.20
CA GLU A 542 15.94 20.21 -12.78
C GLU A 542 16.99 19.73 -11.76
N CYS A 543 16.77 18.57 -11.13
CA CYS A 543 17.72 17.96 -10.21
C CYS A 543 18.70 17.07 -10.97
N LYS A 544 20.00 17.19 -10.67
CA LYS A 544 21.02 16.28 -11.19
C LYS A 544 20.87 14.89 -10.58
N SER A 545 21.22 13.87 -11.36
CA SER A 545 21.36 12.50 -10.85
C SER A 545 22.76 12.30 -10.25
N ARG A 546 22.90 11.31 -9.36
CA ARG A 546 24.19 10.94 -8.75
C ARG A 546 24.39 9.44 -8.78
N ILE A 547 25.62 9.01 -9.04
CA ILE A 547 26.04 7.61 -8.96
C ILE A 547 26.92 7.46 -7.71
N GLY A 548 26.49 6.63 -6.76
CA GLY A 548 27.20 6.39 -5.50
C GLY A 548 27.98 5.09 -5.55
N ILE A 549 29.31 5.15 -5.41
CA ILE A 549 30.19 3.98 -5.41
C ILE A 549 30.63 3.70 -3.98
N LEU A 550 30.15 2.59 -3.42
CA LEU A 550 30.38 2.15 -2.05
C LEU A 550 31.27 0.89 -2.07
N PRO A 551 32.40 0.83 -1.35
CA PRO A 551 33.08 -0.45 -1.12
C PRO A 551 32.11 -1.47 -0.52
N ARG A 552 32.11 -2.73 -0.96
CA ARG A 552 31.09 -3.73 -0.61
C ARG A 552 30.80 -3.90 0.89
N TYR A 553 31.81 -3.71 1.74
CA TYR A 553 31.74 -3.74 3.21
C TYR A 553 31.98 -2.36 3.85
N GLY A 554 31.76 -1.30 3.09
CA GLY A 554 31.86 0.08 3.52
C GLY A 554 30.55 0.59 4.14
N ASP A 555 30.59 1.86 4.53
CA ASP A 555 29.46 2.62 5.05
C ASP A 555 29.38 4.01 4.42
N ASN A 556 28.47 4.85 4.92
CA ASN A 556 28.28 6.24 4.48
C ASN A 556 29.57 7.10 4.47
N ARG A 557 30.59 6.78 5.26
CA ARG A 557 31.87 7.54 5.29
C ARG A 557 32.76 7.20 4.09
N THR A 558 32.53 6.05 3.48
CA THR A 558 33.36 5.49 2.41
C THR A 558 32.72 5.56 1.03
N ILE A 559 31.41 5.82 0.96
CA ILE A 559 30.73 6.03 -0.32
C ILE A 559 31.25 7.30 -1.01
N ARG A 560 31.34 7.22 -2.33
CA ARG A 560 31.72 8.35 -3.18
C ARG A 560 30.63 8.63 -4.20
N TRP A 561 30.12 9.85 -4.19
CA TRP A 561 29.06 10.29 -5.11
C TRP A 561 29.66 11.03 -6.30
N PHE A 562 29.20 10.69 -7.50
CA PHE A 562 29.58 11.32 -8.76
C PHE A 562 28.34 11.91 -9.41
N GLU A 563 28.33 13.22 -9.64
CA GLU A 563 27.21 13.88 -10.31
C GLU A 563 27.20 13.57 -11.82
N VAL A 564 26.02 13.31 -12.36
CA VAL A 564 25.77 13.15 -13.80
C VAL A 564 24.58 14.02 -14.22
N PRO A 565 24.40 14.30 -15.53
CA PRO A 565 23.20 15.00 -16.00
C PRO A 565 21.92 14.30 -15.52
N SER A 566 20.84 15.05 -15.35
CA SER A 566 19.55 14.48 -14.94
C SER A 566 19.13 13.36 -15.89
N CYS A 567 18.77 12.23 -15.31
CA CYS A 567 18.26 11.06 -16.01
C CYS A 567 17.54 10.13 -15.04
N MET A 568 16.77 9.19 -15.60
CA MET A 568 16.28 8.03 -14.88
C MET A 568 16.98 6.78 -15.41
N VAL A 569 17.38 5.90 -14.50
CA VAL A 569 17.80 4.53 -14.81
C VAL A 569 16.78 3.62 -14.18
N ILE A 570 16.14 2.77 -14.98
CA ILE A 570 15.22 1.75 -14.46
C ILE A 570 16.05 0.51 -14.12
N HIS A 571 16.60 -0.18 -15.12
CA HIS A 571 17.39 -1.39 -14.88
C HIS A 571 18.86 -1.27 -15.29
N THR A 572 19.70 -1.93 -14.51
CA THR A 572 21.12 -2.11 -14.77
C THR A 572 21.37 -3.42 -15.54
N ALA A 573 22.20 -3.35 -16.57
CA ALA A 573 22.64 -4.55 -17.28
C ALA A 573 23.76 -5.25 -16.51
N ASN A 574 24.82 -4.50 -16.21
CA ASN A 574 25.95 -4.98 -15.41
C ASN A 574 26.85 -3.81 -14.99
N ALA A 575 27.76 -4.05 -14.05
CA ALA A 575 28.88 -3.17 -13.78
C ALA A 575 30.16 -3.97 -13.50
N TYR A 576 31.31 -3.37 -13.77
CA TYR A 576 32.60 -4.00 -13.51
C TYR A 576 33.73 -2.99 -13.37
N GLU A 577 34.84 -3.43 -12.79
CA GLU A 577 36.05 -2.63 -12.62
C GLU A 577 36.98 -2.77 -13.83
N ASN A 578 37.58 -1.66 -14.26
CA ASN A 578 38.58 -1.63 -15.34
C ASN A 578 39.71 -0.66 -14.97
N GLY A 579 40.73 -1.17 -14.27
CA GLY A 579 41.81 -0.35 -13.72
C GLY A 579 41.28 0.62 -12.67
N ASN A 580 41.42 1.93 -12.92
CA ASN A 580 40.93 2.98 -12.02
C ASN A 580 39.49 3.42 -12.32
N GLU A 581 38.79 2.72 -13.21
CA GLU A 581 37.42 3.04 -13.61
C GLU A 581 36.43 1.99 -13.13
N VAL A 582 35.24 2.43 -12.75
CA VAL A 582 34.04 1.60 -12.70
C VAL A 582 33.25 1.83 -13.99
N VAL A 583 32.91 0.74 -14.66
CA VAL A 583 32.05 0.73 -15.85
C VAL A 583 30.66 0.30 -15.41
N LEU A 584 29.64 1.11 -15.70
CA LEU A 584 28.23 0.81 -15.45
C LEU A 584 27.49 0.81 -16.78
N ILE A 585 26.74 -0.24 -17.06
CA ILE A 585 25.88 -0.33 -18.25
C ILE A 585 24.43 -0.48 -17.78
N ALA A 586 23.54 0.39 -18.23
CA ALA A 586 22.15 0.40 -17.79
C ALA A 586 21.21 1.04 -18.83
N CYS A 587 19.92 0.73 -18.73
CA CYS A 587 18.88 1.36 -19.52
C CYS A 587 18.52 2.71 -18.91
N ARG A 588 18.64 3.77 -19.71
CA ARG A 588 18.49 5.17 -19.31
C ARG A 588 17.40 5.84 -20.13
N MET A 589 16.63 6.70 -19.49
CA MET A 589 15.76 7.68 -20.15
C MET A 589 16.01 9.09 -19.60
N ASP A 590 15.66 10.10 -20.40
CA ASP A 590 15.80 11.51 -19.99
C ASP A 590 14.74 11.94 -18.98
N TYR A 591 13.56 11.31 -19.02
CA TYR A 591 12.42 11.66 -18.18
C TYR A 591 11.59 10.43 -17.88
N PHE A 592 11.09 10.30 -16.65
CA PHE A 592 10.24 9.19 -16.24
C PHE A 592 8.98 9.69 -15.52
N ASN A 593 7.81 9.28 -16.00
CA ASN A 593 6.50 9.66 -15.45
C ASN A 593 5.74 8.47 -14.86
N LEU A 594 6.45 7.43 -14.40
CA LEU A 594 5.86 6.21 -13.85
C LEU A 594 4.93 5.48 -14.83
N LEU A 595 5.18 5.55 -16.13
CA LEU A 595 4.32 4.94 -17.15
C LEU A 595 2.87 5.45 -17.14
N ILE A 596 2.63 6.65 -16.62
CA ILE A 596 1.31 7.28 -16.59
C ILE A 596 1.09 8.04 -17.90
N PRO A 597 0.04 7.74 -18.68
CA PRO A 597 -0.27 8.52 -19.88
C PRO A 597 -0.52 9.99 -19.50
N SER A 598 0.08 10.92 -20.23
CA SER A 598 -0.28 12.35 -20.18
C SER A 598 -0.82 12.77 -21.53
N TYR A 599 -1.73 13.76 -21.52
CA TYR A 599 -2.38 14.26 -22.72
C TYR A 599 -2.02 15.74 -22.93
N SER A 600 -1.84 16.15 -24.19
CA SER A 600 -1.80 17.56 -24.57
C SER A 600 -3.18 18.21 -24.45
N ASP A 601 -3.22 19.53 -24.55
CA ASP A 601 -4.46 20.29 -24.73
C ASP A 601 -5.24 19.89 -26.01
N SER A 602 -4.57 19.26 -26.99
CA SER A 602 -5.18 18.69 -28.20
C SER A 602 -5.68 17.25 -28.02
N GLY A 603 -5.51 16.65 -26.84
CA GLY A 603 -5.93 15.27 -26.53
C GLY A 603 -4.98 14.18 -27.03
N GLU A 604 -3.79 14.54 -27.53
CA GLU A 604 -2.76 13.58 -27.96
C GLU A 604 -1.93 13.11 -26.76
N ILE A 605 -1.50 11.86 -26.74
CA ILE A 605 -0.64 11.34 -25.68
C ILE A 605 0.77 11.93 -25.84
N THR A 606 1.25 12.67 -24.85
CA THR A 606 2.50 13.46 -24.96
C THR A 606 3.71 12.89 -24.24
N ASN A 607 3.53 12.21 -23.09
CA ASN A 607 4.65 12.04 -22.14
C ASN A 607 5.17 10.61 -21.94
N PHE A 608 4.69 9.63 -22.70
CA PHE A 608 5.25 8.27 -22.61
C PHE A 608 6.24 7.99 -23.74
N ASP A 609 7.40 8.65 -23.70
CA ASP A 609 8.40 8.52 -24.76
C ASP A 609 9.44 7.43 -24.45
N LEU A 610 9.00 6.18 -24.55
CA LEU A 610 9.90 5.03 -24.52
C LEU A 610 10.96 5.05 -25.64
N GLU A 611 10.90 5.95 -26.62
CA GLU A 611 11.95 6.10 -27.64
C GLU A 611 13.25 6.67 -27.05
N THR A 612 13.16 7.36 -25.90
CA THR A 612 14.34 7.84 -25.17
C THR A 612 15.00 6.76 -24.34
N LEU A 613 14.34 5.61 -24.14
CA LEU A 613 14.82 4.53 -23.30
C LEU A 613 15.86 3.68 -24.04
N LYS A 614 17.13 3.94 -23.77
CA LYS A 614 18.25 3.34 -24.51
C LYS A 614 19.30 2.76 -23.57
N LEU A 615 20.16 1.92 -24.10
CA LEU A 615 21.28 1.35 -23.36
C LEU A 615 22.46 2.33 -23.31
N PHE A 616 22.92 2.68 -22.12
CA PHE A 616 24.02 3.62 -21.89
C PHE A 616 25.17 2.94 -21.15
N CYS A 617 26.38 3.44 -21.38
CA CYS A 617 27.61 3.08 -20.68
C CYS A 617 28.17 4.30 -19.96
N TRP A 618 28.40 4.20 -18.66
CA TRP A 618 29.17 5.17 -17.87
C TRP A 618 30.55 4.61 -17.54
N ARG A 619 31.56 5.45 -17.66
CA ARG A 619 32.93 5.18 -17.21
C ARG A 619 33.29 6.20 -16.15
N ILE A 620 33.45 5.74 -14.91
CA ILE A 620 33.61 6.57 -13.72
C ILE A 620 35.03 6.40 -13.20
N ASN A 621 35.89 7.40 -13.38
CA ASN A 621 37.26 7.33 -12.91
C ASN A 621 37.36 7.65 -11.42
N LEU A 622 37.74 6.64 -10.62
CA LEU A 622 37.84 6.74 -9.18
C LEU A 622 39.03 7.60 -8.72
N VAL A 623 40.01 7.90 -9.56
CA VAL A 623 41.14 8.76 -9.16
C VAL A 623 40.85 10.22 -9.47
N THR A 624 40.37 10.52 -10.68
CA THR A 624 40.18 11.90 -11.16
C THR A 624 38.79 12.46 -10.87
N GLY A 625 37.80 11.62 -10.59
CA GLY A 625 36.41 12.04 -10.43
C GLY A 625 35.64 12.22 -11.75
N VAL A 626 36.31 12.04 -12.90
CA VAL A 626 35.69 12.26 -14.22
C VAL A 626 34.72 11.13 -14.54
N VAL A 627 33.50 11.50 -14.93
CA VAL A 627 32.50 10.59 -15.47
C VAL A 627 32.33 10.86 -16.96
N LYS A 628 32.43 9.80 -17.77
CA LYS A 628 32.03 9.81 -19.19
C LYS A 628 30.80 8.97 -19.36
N GLN A 629 29.90 9.38 -20.25
CA GLN A 629 28.73 8.60 -20.64
C GLN A 629 28.64 8.52 -22.15
N GLU A 630 28.16 7.40 -22.67
CA GLU A 630 27.90 7.17 -24.09
C GLU A 630 26.66 6.30 -24.28
N VAL A 631 25.94 6.54 -25.38
CA VAL A 631 24.86 5.67 -25.85
C VAL A 631 25.50 4.46 -26.55
N LEU A 632 25.10 3.24 -26.19
CA LEU A 632 25.61 2.03 -26.83
C LEU A 632 24.82 1.68 -28.11
N ASP A 633 23.52 1.96 -28.12
CA ASP A 633 22.66 1.77 -29.28
C ASP A 633 21.50 2.78 -29.25
N ASP A 634 21.10 3.26 -30.42
CA ASP A 634 19.97 4.15 -30.60
C ASP A 634 18.62 3.42 -30.63
N VAL A 635 18.62 2.08 -30.74
CA VAL A 635 17.40 1.27 -30.67
C VAL A 635 16.86 1.26 -29.23
N PRO A 636 15.60 1.70 -29.01
CA PRO A 636 15.04 1.74 -27.68
C PRO A 636 14.85 0.35 -27.08
N SER A 637 15.32 0.15 -25.85
CA SER A 637 15.31 -1.16 -25.19
C SER A 637 15.38 -1.08 -23.67
N GLU A 638 14.85 -2.11 -23.01
CA GLU A 638 14.76 -2.25 -21.55
C GLU A 638 14.91 -3.72 -21.15
N PHE A 639 14.79 -4.04 -19.86
CA PHE A 639 14.95 -5.38 -19.30
C PHE A 639 16.29 -6.00 -19.73
N PRO A 640 17.41 -5.34 -19.40
CA PRO A 640 18.72 -5.85 -19.73
C PRO A 640 19.04 -7.10 -18.90
N GLN A 641 19.65 -8.07 -19.56
CA GLN A 641 20.03 -9.36 -19.02
C GLN A 641 21.43 -9.72 -19.51
N ILE A 642 22.15 -10.49 -18.71
CA ILE A 642 23.46 -11.05 -19.04
C ILE A 642 23.51 -12.54 -18.66
N ASN A 643 24.59 -13.21 -19.02
CA ASN A 643 24.93 -14.45 -18.34
C ASN A 643 25.34 -14.13 -16.88
N ASN A 644 24.51 -14.51 -15.92
CA ASN A 644 24.70 -14.17 -14.50
C ASN A 644 25.99 -14.70 -13.86
N GLN A 645 26.71 -15.63 -14.51
CA GLN A 645 28.07 -16.00 -14.10
C GLN A 645 29.06 -14.84 -14.19
N PHE A 646 28.73 -13.79 -14.95
CA PHE A 646 29.55 -12.59 -15.13
C PHE A 646 29.00 -11.36 -14.39
N LEU A 647 27.98 -11.52 -13.54
CA LEU A 647 27.45 -10.41 -12.75
C LEU A 647 28.55 -9.80 -11.87
N GLY A 648 28.70 -8.47 -11.95
CA GLY A 648 29.76 -7.72 -11.26
C GLY A 648 31.14 -7.80 -11.91
N ARG A 649 31.25 -8.44 -13.07
CA ARG A 649 32.49 -8.69 -13.80
C ARG A 649 32.35 -8.32 -15.26
N LYS A 650 33.48 -8.16 -15.95
CA LYS A 650 33.47 -7.79 -17.36
C LYS A 650 32.82 -8.91 -18.19
N ASN A 651 31.74 -8.55 -18.89
CA ASN A 651 31.01 -9.41 -19.83
C ASN A 651 31.15 -8.87 -21.26
N ARG A 652 30.86 -9.72 -22.25
CA ARG A 652 30.85 -9.37 -23.68
C ARG A 652 29.43 -9.19 -24.22
N TYR A 653 28.47 -9.98 -23.75
CA TYR A 653 27.12 -10.01 -24.31
C TYR A 653 26.09 -9.45 -23.33
N ILE A 654 25.19 -8.63 -23.87
CA ILE A 654 24.01 -8.10 -23.16
C ILE A 654 22.79 -8.42 -24.01
N TYR A 655 21.69 -8.78 -23.37
CA TYR A 655 20.41 -9.02 -24.01
C TYR A 655 19.39 -8.03 -23.47
N THR A 656 18.60 -7.38 -24.32
CA THR A 656 17.50 -6.49 -23.89
C THR A 656 16.22 -6.84 -24.63
N SER A 657 15.10 -6.38 -24.10
CA SER A 657 13.82 -6.39 -24.80
C SER A 657 13.71 -5.13 -25.67
N ARG A 658 13.44 -5.31 -26.97
CA ARG A 658 13.21 -4.22 -27.91
C ARG A 658 11.85 -3.59 -27.66
N VAL A 659 11.83 -2.31 -27.32
CA VAL A 659 10.59 -1.55 -27.14
C VAL A 659 9.82 -1.51 -28.46
N ALA A 660 8.48 -1.50 -28.39
CA ALA A 660 7.58 -1.25 -29.52
C ALA A 660 6.93 0.15 -29.42
N PRO A 661 7.61 1.24 -29.86
CA PRO A 661 7.12 2.60 -29.65
C PRO A 661 5.77 2.88 -30.33
N TYR A 662 5.44 2.16 -31.39
CA TYR A 662 4.17 2.27 -32.10
C TYR A 662 2.97 1.74 -31.30
N MET A 663 3.19 1.10 -30.15
CA MET A 663 2.15 0.61 -29.24
C MET A 663 1.80 1.59 -28.12
N LYS A 664 2.37 2.80 -28.10
CA LYS A 664 2.05 3.86 -27.13
C LYS A 664 0.52 4.01 -26.97
N PRO A 665 0.00 4.13 -25.73
CA PRO A 665 0.75 4.28 -24.47
C PRO A 665 1.15 2.95 -23.80
N LYS A 666 0.92 1.79 -24.42
CA LYS A 666 1.25 0.50 -23.79
C LYS A 666 2.76 0.25 -23.83
N PRO A 667 3.40 -0.09 -22.70
CA PRO A 667 4.83 -0.42 -22.63
C PRO A 667 5.10 -1.84 -23.15
N LEU A 668 4.96 -2.06 -24.46
CA LEU A 668 5.13 -3.38 -25.07
C LEU A 668 6.49 -3.54 -25.75
N PHE A 669 6.89 -4.80 -25.90
CA PHE A 669 8.17 -5.20 -26.49
C PHE A 669 7.94 -6.21 -27.61
N ASP A 670 8.48 -5.99 -28.80
CA ASP A 670 8.20 -6.80 -30.00
C ASP A 670 9.39 -7.65 -30.48
N GLY A 671 10.44 -7.73 -29.66
CA GLY A 671 11.60 -8.58 -29.92
C GLY A 671 12.64 -8.49 -28.81
N LEU A 672 13.76 -9.16 -29.03
CA LEU A 672 14.96 -9.09 -28.19
C LEU A 672 16.13 -8.53 -29.00
N ILE A 673 17.08 -7.88 -28.33
CA ILE A 673 18.33 -7.39 -28.90
C ILE A 673 19.48 -8.08 -28.19
N LYS A 674 20.44 -8.63 -28.95
CA LYS A 674 21.73 -9.13 -28.45
C LYS A 674 22.81 -8.14 -28.83
N TYR A 675 23.52 -7.60 -27.85
CA TYR A 675 24.69 -6.76 -28.03
C TYR A 675 25.96 -7.59 -27.87
N ASP A 676 26.92 -7.38 -28.76
CA ASP A 676 28.30 -7.85 -28.62
C ASP A 676 29.22 -6.63 -28.38
N LEU A 677 29.57 -6.40 -27.12
CA LEU A 677 30.43 -5.29 -26.70
C LEU A 677 31.88 -5.43 -27.20
N GLY A 678 32.29 -6.63 -27.60
CA GLY A 678 33.62 -6.89 -28.16
C GLY A 678 33.74 -6.43 -29.62
N THR A 679 32.65 -6.53 -30.39
CA THR A 679 32.61 -6.09 -31.80
C THR A 679 31.82 -4.81 -32.03
N ASN A 680 31.13 -4.30 -31.00
CA ASN A 680 30.25 -3.14 -31.04
C ASN A 680 29.13 -3.28 -32.09
N ASN A 681 28.53 -4.47 -32.16
CA ASN A 681 27.41 -4.80 -33.04
C ASN A 681 26.21 -5.29 -32.22
N SER A 682 25.01 -5.18 -32.79
CA SER A 682 23.79 -5.76 -32.24
C SER A 682 23.07 -6.65 -33.26
N GLN A 683 22.31 -7.62 -32.75
CA GLN A 683 21.42 -8.48 -33.52
C GLN A 683 20.02 -8.40 -32.92
N ILE A 684 18.98 -8.55 -33.74
CA ILE A 684 17.59 -8.48 -33.29
C ILE A 684 16.89 -9.80 -33.60
N HIS A 685 16.19 -10.33 -32.61
CA HIS A 685 15.24 -11.41 -32.74
C HIS A 685 13.83 -10.83 -32.64
N GLU A 686 13.09 -10.81 -33.75
CA GLU A 686 11.72 -10.28 -33.76
C GLU A 686 10.73 -11.36 -33.35
N PHE A 687 9.74 -11.02 -32.51
CA PHE A 687 8.67 -11.94 -32.17
C PHE A 687 7.65 -12.10 -33.31
N GLY A 688 7.69 -11.22 -34.31
CA GLY A 688 6.73 -11.19 -35.41
C GLY A 688 5.50 -10.32 -35.11
N ARG A 689 4.73 -10.05 -36.17
CA ARG A 689 3.65 -9.06 -36.12
C ARG A 689 2.57 -9.41 -35.08
N GLY A 690 2.29 -8.46 -34.19
CA GLY A 690 1.24 -8.60 -33.18
C GLY A 690 1.59 -9.53 -32.01
N ARG A 691 2.88 -9.89 -31.87
CA ARG A 691 3.40 -10.69 -30.77
C ARG A 691 4.26 -9.81 -29.89
N PHE A 692 4.01 -9.85 -28.59
CA PHE A 692 4.70 -9.00 -27.62
C PHE A 692 5.15 -9.80 -26.41
N GLY A 693 6.38 -9.54 -25.97
CA GLY A 693 6.97 -10.17 -24.78
C GLY A 693 7.23 -9.16 -23.66
N GLY A 694 8.18 -9.51 -22.81
CA GLY A 694 8.73 -8.68 -21.74
C GLY A 694 10.12 -9.19 -21.40
N ASP A 695 10.46 -9.19 -20.11
CA ASP A 695 11.75 -9.66 -19.63
C ASP A 695 12.10 -11.08 -20.13
N THR A 696 13.40 -11.33 -20.25
CA THR A 696 13.98 -12.59 -20.71
C THR A 696 14.94 -13.12 -19.63
N THR A 697 15.39 -14.35 -19.75
CA THR A 697 16.47 -14.86 -18.90
C THR A 697 17.44 -15.69 -19.73
N PHE A 698 18.74 -15.53 -19.47
CA PHE A 698 19.79 -16.34 -20.10
C PHE A 698 20.04 -17.61 -19.28
N VAL A 699 20.06 -18.74 -19.97
CA VAL A 699 20.37 -20.05 -19.40
C VAL A 699 21.61 -20.60 -20.06
N SER A 700 22.69 -20.73 -19.29
CA SER A 700 23.94 -21.32 -19.77
C SER A 700 23.76 -22.81 -20.06
N ARG A 701 24.30 -23.30 -21.18
CA ARG A 701 24.34 -24.74 -21.47
C ARG A 701 25.24 -25.43 -20.44
N PRO A 702 24.87 -26.62 -19.93
CA PRO A 702 25.78 -27.38 -19.08
C PRO A 702 27.14 -27.60 -19.74
N GLY A 703 28.21 -27.17 -19.08
CA GLY A 703 29.59 -27.27 -19.59
C GLY A 703 29.99 -26.20 -20.62
N ALA A 704 29.15 -25.17 -20.85
CA ALA A 704 29.48 -24.04 -21.72
C ALA A 704 30.81 -23.38 -21.35
N THR A 705 31.63 -23.10 -22.37
CA THR A 705 32.88 -22.34 -22.22
C THR A 705 32.81 -20.95 -22.84
N ALA A 706 31.89 -20.73 -23.78
CA ALA A 706 31.62 -19.42 -24.34
C ALA A 706 30.52 -18.73 -23.53
N GLU A 707 30.64 -17.41 -23.37
CA GLU A 707 29.72 -16.61 -22.54
C GLU A 707 28.26 -16.69 -23.01
N ASP A 708 28.02 -16.80 -24.32
CA ASP A 708 26.71 -16.90 -24.95
C ASP A 708 26.31 -18.32 -25.38
N ASP A 709 27.04 -19.36 -24.96
CA ASP A 709 26.63 -20.74 -25.24
C ASP A 709 25.50 -21.16 -24.29
N GLY A 710 24.28 -21.04 -24.78
CA GLY A 710 23.07 -21.26 -24.02
C GLY A 710 21.82 -20.81 -24.76
N TRP A 711 20.78 -20.48 -24.00
CA TRP A 711 19.49 -20.08 -24.52
C TRP A 711 18.94 -18.85 -23.83
N LEU A 712 18.09 -18.11 -24.55
CA LEU A 712 17.18 -17.15 -23.94
C LEU A 712 15.77 -17.74 -23.84
N LEU A 713 15.16 -17.52 -22.68
CA LEU A 713 13.78 -17.91 -22.40
C LEU A 713 12.94 -16.66 -22.15
N THR A 714 11.86 -16.47 -22.91
CA THR A 714 10.96 -15.31 -22.77
C THR A 714 9.50 -15.68 -23.01
N MET A 715 8.59 -15.09 -22.23
CA MET A 715 7.15 -15.29 -22.37
C MET A 715 6.57 -14.28 -23.36
N VAL A 716 5.87 -14.77 -24.38
CA VAL A 716 5.28 -13.95 -25.45
C VAL A 716 3.77 -14.16 -25.52
N TRP A 717 3.04 -13.07 -25.77
CA TRP A 717 1.61 -13.07 -26.06
C TRP A 717 1.38 -12.77 -27.54
N ASP A 718 0.68 -13.68 -28.23
CA ASP A 718 0.17 -13.47 -29.58
C ASP A 718 -1.23 -12.86 -29.52
N THR A 719 -1.36 -11.60 -29.95
CA THR A 719 -2.64 -10.88 -29.96
C THR A 719 -3.63 -11.38 -31.00
N VAL A 720 -3.14 -12.04 -32.06
CA VAL A 720 -3.96 -12.57 -33.16
C VAL A 720 -4.49 -13.95 -32.77
N ALA A 721 -3.59 -14.85 -32.34
CA ALA A 721 -3.96 -16.19 -31.88
C ALA A 721 -4.61 -16.19 -30.49
N LYS A 722 -4.47 -15.09 -29.73
CA LYS A 722 -4.89 -14.95 -28.33
C LYS A 722 -4.30 -16.05 -27.46
N GLN A 723 -3.00 -16.28 -27.60
CA GLN A 723 -2.29 -17.36 -26.93
C GLN A 723 -0.95 -16.89 -26.38
N SER A 724 -0.61 -17.38 -25.19
CA SER A 724 0.71 -17.17 -24.59
C SER A 724 1.61 -18.36 -24.88
N GLU A 725 2.92 -18.10 -24.98
CA GLU A 725 3.92 -19.13 -25.23
C GLU A 725 5.28 -18.75 -24.62
N LEU A 726 6.03 -19.75 -24.18
CA LEU A 726 7.43 -19.58 -23.79
C LEU A 726 8.31 -19.88 -25.00
N LEU A 727 9.10 -18.89 -25.45
CA LEU A 727 10.08 -19.06 -26.52
C LEU A 727 11.42 -19.52 -25.94
N ILE A 728 12.07 -20.47 -26.61
CA ILE A 728 13.44 -20.89 -26.34
C ILE A 728 14.27 -20.53 -27.57
N ILE A 729 15.17 -19.56 -27.43
CA ILE A 729 15.99 -19.02 -28.51
C ILE A 729 17.44 -19.43 -28.28
N ASP A 730 18.11 -19.97 -29.30
CA ASP A 730 19.55 -20.25 -29.24
C ASP A 730 20.32 -18.93 -29.26
N ALA A 731 21.11 -18.67 -28.20
CA ALA A 731 21.82 -17.40 -28.05
C ALA A 731 22.94 -17.23 -29.10
N GLN A 732 23.53 -18.30 -29.62
CA GLN A 732 24.56 -18.22 -30.68
C GLN A 732 23.94 -18.12 -32.07
N ASN A 733 22.74 -18.66 -32.26
CA ASN A 733 21.95 -18.54 -33.48
C ASN A 733 20.76 -17.58 -33.32
N PHE A 734 21.04 -16.40 -32.77
CA PHE A 734 20.04 -15.48 -32.20
C PHE A 734 18.93 -15.03 -33.15
N THR A 735 19.24 -14.80 -34.43
CA THR A 735 18.26 -14.27 -35.41
C THR A 735 17.43 -15.36 -36.09
N SER A 736 17.67 -16.64 -35.78
CA SER A 736 16.88 -17.75 -36.31
C SER A 736 15.56 -17.90 -35.56
N GLU A 737 14.64 -18.70 -36.12
CA GLU A 737 13.42 -19.11 -35.42
C GLU A 737 13.74 -19.74 -34.06
N PRO A 738 12.88 -19.56 -33.04
CA PRO A 738 13.04 -20.23 -31.75
C PRO A 738 13.16 -21.75 -31.94
N ILE A 739 14.12 -22.38 -31.25
CA ILE A 739 14.34 -23.83 -31.35
C ILE A 739 13.16 -24.62 -30.76
N ALA A 740 12.45 -24.01 -29.81
CA ALA A 740 11.21 -24.52 -29.26
C ALA A 740 10.27 -23.38 -28.83
N ARG A 741 8.97 -23.66 -28.90
CA ARG A 741 7.89 -22.82 -28.41
C ARG A 741 6.97 -23.68 -27.56
N VAL A 742 6.87 -23.40 -26.27
CA VAL A 742 5.98 -24.11 -25.35
C VAL A 742 4.66 -23.36 -25.27
N ILE A 743 3.58 -24.02 -25.67
CA ILE A 743 2.26 -23.40 -25.74
C ILE A 743 1.62 -23.39 -24.34
N MET A 744 1.23 -22.21 -23.86
CA MET A 744 0.64 -22.09 -22.53
C MET A 744 -0.80 -22.61 -22.51
N PRO A 745 -1.22 -23.29 -21.43
CA PRO A 745 -2.58 -23.84 -21.29
C PRO A 745 -3.65 -22.77 -21.05
N GLN A 746 -3.23 -21.54 -20.76
CA GLN A 746 -4.10 -20.37 -20.60
C GLN A 746 -3.34 -19.08 -20.95
N ARG A 747 -4.06 -17.95 -20.99
CA ARG A 747 -3.46 -16.62 -21.11
C ARG A 747 -2.54 -16.33 -19.93
N VAL A 748 -1.37 -15.80 -20.22
CA VAL A 748 -0.38 -15.33 -19.26
C VAL A 748 -0.28 -13.80 -19.42
N PRO A 749 -0.81 -13.02 -18.46
CA PRO A 749 -0.78 -11.55 -18.53
C PRO A 749 0.63 -10.99 -18.68
N TYR A 750 0.77 -9.74 -19.13
CA TYR A 750 2.06 -9.07 -19.07
C TYR A 750 2.50 -8.91 -17.62
N GLY A 751 3.75 -9.28 -17.33
CA GLY A 751 4.36 -9.10 -16.02
C GLY A 751 5.66 -8.33 -16.10
N PHE A 752 6.48 -8.49 -15.07
CA PHE A 752 7.76 -7.80 -14.94
C PHE A 752 8.90 -8.79 -15.16
N HIS A 753 9.53 -9.28 -14.10
CA HIS A 753 10.81 -9.96 -14.22
C HIS A 753 10.71 -11.45 -14.46
N ALA A 754 11.62 -11.93 -15.31
CA ALA A 754 11.84 -13.33 -15.60
C ALA A 754 13.02 -13.87 -14.79
N SER A 755 12.98 -15.15 -14.44
CA SER A 755 14.06 -15.83 -13.74
C SER A 755 14.15 -17.30 -14.14
N TRP A 756 15.33 -17.89 -14.01
CA TRP A 756 15.56 -19.31 -14.24
C TRP A 756 16.24 -19.96 -13.05
N ILE A 757 15.66 -21.04 -12.54
CA ILE A 757 16.27 -21.87 -11.49
C ILE A 757 16.56 -23.24 -12.07
N SER A 758 17.83 -23.63 -12.16
CA SER A 758 18.21 -24.94 -12.71
C SER A 758 17.83 -26.08 -11.76
N SER A 759 17.64 -27.28 -12.32
CA SER A 759 17.43 -28.51 -11.51
C SER A 759 18.57 -28.74 -10.52
N VAL A 760 19.81 -28.46 -10.94
CA VAL A 760 21.02 -28.54 -10.11
C VAL A 760 21.00 -27.57 -8.93
N ALA A 761 20.46 -26.35 -9.11
CA ALA A 761 20.36 -25.38 -8.02
C ALA A 761 19.27 -25.75 -6.98
N MET A 762 18.26 -26.53 -7.40
CA MET A 762 17.17 -27.01 -6.53
C MET A 762 17.48 -28.31 -5.80
N ALA A 763 18.47 -29.07 -6.27
CA ALA A 763 18.91 -30.36 -5.70
C ALA A 763 19.92 -30.14 -4.57
#